data_AF-A0A182HDQ3-F1
#
_entry.id   AF-A0A182HDQ3-F1
#
_cell.length_a   1.000
_cell.length_b   1.000
_cell.length_c   1.000
_cell.angle_alpha   90.00
_cell.angle_beta   90.00
_cell.angle_gamma   90.00
#
_symmetry.space_group_name_H-M   'P 1'
#
loop_
_entity.id
_entity.type
_entity.pdbx_description
1 polymer ?
#
loop_
_entity_poly.entity_id
_entity_poly.type
_entity_poly.pdbx_seq_one_letter_code
_entity_poly.pdbx_strand_id
1 'polypeptide(L)'
;MMRLLFAVFITDAVLLCTPCAATEKLFTLPPPLSAAGPIISPILHICSAQLLFLGAVPKFFSNMACIGALIIGMHTKLKILAHRWNRILNHPLETPKCYFERMDREVRIVLDQQTDYWRQLQTLKTLVENSFFIVHVYSLYSIGSCIFVARELGMNVLTGVIYATSLAYLTKHYLWCHLVDSYKDVADAIGYEISSHCTQMPYSRQYHLQYVQMKTSLIIVWYNTINGVAMKSMGMIVISKATSSTKQVPQIENPNAKNVYNILLIGETGSGKSTLINYLTNYFNGGTLHNLKIAIPSKHYPATEGFEHQENDLQDPTKSKTGKCTMYNFSLDGVHYAFIDTPGLSDTSGKDKDAENILKIMDVAETTGTIAAIMLVVNGTVARTTKNLKDTINLMKSSVPDVLLSNLVVVLTNCSSTSSNFQFSALDPWTIEEKNKFYMNNSALSHPKKTWIDDLEKFEEIEYGWKKSMRVLHQLVKQITQLGHVTSDAFGELRKKKSEIKSNLNAHINDMKKLYVLQNKLADLQHAENVASISVLSYSNYRQNTEMEFIDTVHTSYYNVLCKKHPTNVCCNNCDNEGFWPMANCQAFRSYVCRHCGCKLRDHFEAKYKPERKTKTIEVILQETKQRYDQSKQQQATIQGQIGSLSGDLDLLKNDLDTKAQKIIDNCGELRNICSQFSFADELASAIDAMKNVANSVANLEVKADAMARIERIQDLTAASFNTKSGEQ
;
A
#
# COMPACT_ATOMS: atom_id res chain seq x y z
N MET A 1 -20.72 9.66 34.87
CA MET A 1 -19.35 10.16 35.14
C MET A 1 -19.29 11.69 35.29
N MET A 2 -19.67 12.50 34.29
CA MET A 2 -19.65 13.96 34.43
C MET A 2 -20.46 14.49 35.63
N ARG A 3 -21.66 13.95 35.88
CA ARG A 3 -22.49 14.28 37.06
C ARG A 3 -21.80 13.99 38.41
N LEU A 4 -20.94 12.98 38.45
CA LEU A 4 -20.21 12.56 39.65
C LEU A 4 -19.02 13.49 39.91
N LEU A 5 -18.33 13.93 38.85
CA LEU A 5 -17.34 15.01 38.94
C LEU A 5 -17.97 16.32 39.45
N PHE A 6 -19.16 16.69 38.95
CA PHE A 6 -19.89 17.86 39.44
C PHE A 6 -20.21 17.77 40.94
N ALA A 7 -20.65 16.60 41.42
CA ALA A 7 -20.91 16.39 42.83
C ALA A 7 -19.65 16.54 43.69
N VAL A 8 -18.51 15.97 43.25
CA VAL A 8 -17.22 16.10 43.94
C VAL A 8 -16.77 17.56 43.99
N PHE A 9 -16.82 18.30 42.88
CA PHE A 9 -16.42 19.71 42.89
C PHE A 9 -17.33 20.60 43.75
N ILE A 10 -18.65 20.37 43.75
CA ILE A 10 -19.57 21.10 44.62
C ILE A 10 -19.28 20.77 46.09
N THR A 11 -18.97 19.52 46.40
CA THR A 11 -18.62 19.08 47.76
C THR A 11 -17.30 19.70 48.21
N ASP A 12 -16.27 19.69 47.36
CA ASP A 12 -14.98 20.35 47.61
C ASP A 12 -15.16 21.86 47.82
N ALA A 13 -16.03 22.52 47.04
CA ALA A 13 -16.35 23.94 47.19
C ALA A 13 -16.96 24.26 48.56
N VAL A 14 -17.91 23.44 49.01
CA VAL A 14 -18.58 23.61 50.30
C VAL A 14 -17.61 23.35 51.45
N LEU A 15 -16.76 22.33 51.35
CA LEU A 15 -15.77 22.00 52.38
C LEU A 15 -14.65 23.04 52.47
N LEU A 16 -14.21 23.62 51.36
CA LEU A 16 -13.23 24.72 51.35
C LEU A 16 -13.80 26.04 51.89
N CYS A 17 -15.13 26.19 51.95
CA CYS A 17 -15.79 27.34 52.58
C CYS A 17 -15.86 27.22 54.12
N THR A 18 -15.60 26.05 54.69
CA THR A 18 -15.56 25.88 56.16
C THR A 18 -14.18 26.28 56.70
N PRO A 19 -14.07 27.31 57.55
CA PRO A 19 -12.78 27.76 58.08
C PRO A 19 -12.19 26.72 59.02
N CYS A 20 -10.93 26.32 58.76
CA CYS A 20 -10.16 25.39 59.58
C CYS A 20 -8.77 25.99 59.88
N ALA A 21 -8.12 25.58 60.97
CA ALA A 21 -6.77 26.05 61.33
C ALA A 21 -5.72 25.83 60.20
N ALA A 22 -5.95 24.85 59.33
CA ALA A 22 -5.12 24.58 58.16
C ALA A 22 -5.33 25.57 57.00
N THR A 23 -6.54 26.11 56.80
CA THR A 23 -6.82 27.09 55.74
C THR A 23 -6.24 28.48 56.06
N GLU A 24 -6.13 28.81 57.35
CA GLU A 24 -5.55 30.07 57.83
C GLU A 24 -4.02 30.15 57.58
N LYS A 25 -3.36 28.99 57.55
CA LYS A 25 -1.92 28.85 57.27
C LYS A 25 -1.55 28.96 55.78
N LEU A 26 -2.50 28.65 54.89
CA LEU A 26 -2.29 28.55 53.42
C LEU A 26 -2.65 29.84 52.68
N PHE A 27 -3.63 30.59 53.16
CA PHE A 27 -4.13 31.79 52.51
C PHE A 27 -3.90 33.04 53.37
N THR A 28 -2.67 33.31 53.80
CA THR A 28 -2.36 34.55 54.53
C THR A 28 -2.72 35.78 53.69
N LEU A 29 -3.44 36.74 54.26
CA LEU A 29 -3.82 37.97 53.55
C LEU A 29 -2.56 38.74 53.10
N PRO A 30 -2.54 39.30 51.87
CA PRO A 30 -1.46 40.17 51.43
C PRO A 30 -1.23 41.32 52.43
N PRO A 31 0.02 41.82 52.59
CA PRO A 31 0.36 42.85 53.58
C PRO A 31 -0.56 44.09 53.67
N PRO A 32 -1.17 44.58 52.58
CA PRO A 32 -2.12 45.71 52.65
C PRO A 32 -3.46 45.36 53.32
N LEU A 33 -3.86 44.09 53.33
CA LEU A 33 -5.15 43.61 53.81
C LEU A 33 -5.07 42.97 55.20
N SER A 34 -3.87 42.70 55.70
CA SER A 34 -3.64 42.19 57.06
C SER A 34 -3.93 43.23 58.15
N ALA A 35 -4.14 44.50 57.78
CA ALA A 35 -4.60 45.58 58.67
C ALA A 35 -6.12 45.56 58.91
N ALA A 36 -6.86 44.68 58.25
CA ALA A 36 -8.29 44.51 58.49
C ALA A 36 -8.52 43.93 59.89
N GLY A 37 -9.33 44.61 60.70
CA GLY A 37 -9.64 44.19 62.07
C GLY A 37 -10.24 42.77 62.17
N PRO A 38 -10.34 42.21 63.38
CA PRO A 38 -10.64 40.79 63.63
C PRO A 38 -11.98 40.30 63.07
N ILE A 39 -12.90 41.21 62.75
CA ILE A 39 -14.22 40.91 62.19
C ILE A 39 -14.17 40.84 60.64
N ILE A 40 -13.31 41.64 60.01
CA ILE A 40 -13.28 41.81 58.54
C ILE A 40 -12.32 40.79 57.89
N SER A 41 -11.24 40.42 58.58
CA SER A 41 -10.26 39.45 58.08
C SER A 41 -10.87 38.09 57.68
N PRO A 42 -11.70 37.42 58.52
CA PRO A 42 -12.34 36.15 58.15
C PRO A 42 -13.25 36.26 56.92
N ILE A 43 -13.95 37.39 56.78
CA ILE A 43 -14.83 37.66 55.63
C ILE A 43 -14.01 37.82 54.35
N LEU A 44 -12.88 38.55 54.40
CA LEU A 44 -11.98 38.70 53.27
C LEU A 44 -11.33 37.36 52.86
N HIS A 45 -10.95 36.51 53.81
CA HIS A 45 -10.44 35.17 53.54
C HIS A 45 -11.50 34.31 52.82
N ILE A 46 -12.72 34.27 53.35
CA ILE A 46 -13.83 33.52 52.75
C ILE A 46 -14.13 34.05 51.34
N CYS A 47 -14.22 35.37 51.15
CA CYS A 47 -14.45 35.97 49.84
C CYS A 47 -13.33 35.67 48.84
N SER A 48 -12.06 35.73 49.24
CA SER A 48 -10.92 35.44 48.36
C SER A 48 -10.85 33.97 47.91
N ALA A 49 -11.12 33.03 48.83
CA ALA A 49 -11.20 31.61 48.53
C ALA A 49 -12.40 31.29 47.62
N GLN A 50 -13.55 31.92 47.87
CA GLN A 50 -14.76 31.78 47.05
C GLN A 50 -14.58 32.36 45.64
N LEU A 51 -13.96 33.54 45.50
CA LEU A 51 -13.69 34.20 44.21
C LEU A 51 -12.72 33.40 43.32
N LEU A 52 -11.70 32.75 43.91
CA LEU A 52 -10.80 31.84 43.18
C LEU A 52 -11.56 30.65 42.59
N PHE A 53 -12.47 30.05 43.35
CA PHE A 53 -13.26 28.90 42.91
C PHE A 53 -14.34 29.29 41.87
N LEU A 54 -15.08 30.38 42.14
CA LEU A 54 -16.10 30.93 41.23
C LEU A 54 -15.52 31.47 39.92
N GLY A 55 -14.25 31.90 39.89
CA GLY A 55 -13.59 32.38 38.68
C GLY A 55 -12.95 31.27 37.83
N ALA A 56 -12.29 30.29 38.47
CA ALA A 56 -11.52 29.26 37.78
C ALA A 56 -12.39 28.13 37.20
N VAL A 57 -13.43 27.72 37.93
CA VAL A 57 -14.29 26.59 37.51
C VAL A 57 -15.11 26.95 36.26
N PRO A 58 -15.86 28.07 36.19
CA PRO A 58 -16.70 28.34 35.02
C PRO A 58 -15.90 28.56 33.72
N LYS A 59 -14.76 29.25 33.77
CA LYS A 59 -13.91 29.54 32.59
C LYS A 59 -13.20 28.31 32.04
N PHE A 60 -12.79 27.38 32.90
CA PHE A 60 -12.09 26.16 32.50
C PHE A 60 -13.04 25.03 32.06
N PHE A 61 -14.30 25.07 32.51
CA PHE A 61 -15.31 24.10 32.13
C PHE A 61 -16.13 24.52 30.90
N SER A 62 -16.34 25.81 30.63
CA SER A 62 -17.09 26.28 29.46
C SER A 62 -16.43 25.87 28.14
N ASN A 63 -15.11 26.05 28.02
CA ASN A 63 -14.35 25.68 26.82
C ASN A 63 -14.30 24.16 26.61
N MET A 64 -14.12 23.39 27.69
CA MET A 64 -14.09 21.92 27.61
C MET A 64 -15.47 21.32 27.34
N ALA A 65 -16.55 21.89 27.90
CA ALA A 65 -17.90 21.47 27.59
C ALA A 65 -18.27 21.75 26.13
N CYS A 66 -17.86 22.92 25.60
CA CYS A 66 -18.09 23.28 24.20
C CYS A 66 -17.35 22.35 23.24
N ILE A 67 -16.04 22.15 23.44
CA ILE A 67 -15.24 21.25 22.59
C ILE A 67 -15.70 19.79 22.75
N GLY A 68 -16.03 19.37 23.97
CA GLY A 68 -16.60 18.04 24.23
C GLY A 68 -17.92 17.82 23.49
N ALA A 69 -18.81 18.82 23.45
CA ALA A 69 -20.05 18.76 22.67
C ALA A 69 -19.80 18.67 21.16
N LEU A 70 -18.83 19.44 20.64
CA LEU A 70 -18.41 19.34 19.23
C LEU A 70 -17.84 17.96 18.89
N ILE A 71 -17.03 17.39 19.79
CA ILE A 71 -16.48 16.05 19.63
C ILE A 71 -17.60 15.00 19.57
N ILE A 72 -18.53 15.04 20.53
CA ILE A 72 -19.67 14.11 20.57
C ILE A 72 -20.56 14.26 19.33
N GLY A 73 -20.82 15.49 18.89
CA GLY A 73 -21.59 15.77 17.68
C GLY A 73 -20.92 15.18 16.43
N MET A 74 -19.62 15.37 16.28
CA MET A 74 -18.86 14.81 15.16
C MET A 74 -18.75 13.28 15.23
N HIS A 75 -18.56 12.70 16.41
CA HIS A 75 -18.59 11.25 16.62
C HIS A 75 -19.94 10.65 16.21
N THR A 76 -21.05 11.36 16.49
CA THR A 76 -22.39 10.95 16.06
C THR A 76 -22.52 10.99 14.53
N LYS A 77 -21.99 12.02 13.86
CA LYS A 77 -21.95 12.10 12.39
C LYS A 77 -21.17 10.94 11.76
N LEU A 78 -20.03 10.56 12.33
CA LEU A 78 -19.27 9.39 11.85
C LEU A 78 -20.00 8.06 12.09
N LYS A 79 -20.73 7.92 13.20
CA LYS A 79 -21.60 6.75 13.42
C LYS A 79 -22.74 6.66 12.40
N ILE A 80 -23.34 7.80 12.04
CA ILE A 80 -24.35 7.85 10.97
C ILE A 80 -23.72 7.40 9.63
N LEU A 81 -22.48 7.79 9.36
CA LEU A 81 -21.75 7.37 8.17
C LEU A 81 -21.48 5.86 8.18
N ALA A 82 -21.04 5.29 9.30
CA ALA A 82 -20.86 3.84 9.46
C ALA A 82 -22.17 3.07 9.19
N HIS A 83 -23.29 3.56 9.72
CA HIS A 83 -24.59 2.96 9.47
C HIS A 83 -25.01 3.03 8.00
N ARG A 84 -24.69 4.14 7.28
CA ARG A 84 -24.93 4.24 5.83
C ARG A 84 -24.12 3.23 5.04
N TRP A 85 -22.85 3.02 5.38
CA TRP A 85 -22.01 1.98 4.77
C TRP A 85 -22.61 0.58 4.96
N ASN A 86 -23.06 0.24 6.17
CA ASN A 86 -23.75 -1.02 6.44
C ASN A 86 -25.04 -1.17 5.62
N ARG A 87 -25.84 -0.10 5.50
CA ARG A 87 -27.09 -0.14 4.73
C ARG A 87 -26.88 -0.45 3.24
N ILE A 88 -25.75 -0.08 2.66
CA ILE A 88 -25.45 -0.43 1.26
C ILE A 88 -25.34 -1.96 1.08
N LEU A 89 -24.89 -2.72 2.10
CA LEU A 89 -24.75 -4.19 2.07
C LEU A 89 -26.10 -4.92 2.14
N ASN A 90 -27.09 -4.37 2.85
CA ASN A 90 -28.31 -5.11 3.22
C ASN A 90 -29.38 -5.19 2.10
N HIS A 91 -28.99 -5.11 0.84
CA HIS A 91 -29.91 -5.23 -0.29
C HIS A 91 -29.74 -6.56 -1.02
N PRO A 92 -30.83 -7.11 -1.61
CA PRO A 92 -30.79 -8.38 -2.31
C PRO A 92 -29.81 -8.36 -3.50
N LEU A 93 -29.22 -9.51 -3.79
CA LEU A 93 -28.28 -9.71 -4.89
C LEU A 93 -28.95 -9.43 -6.25
N GLU A 94 -28.58 -8.31 -6.87
CA GLU A 94 -29.02 -7.91 -8.21
C GLU A 94 -28.05 -8.44 -9.29
N THR A 95 -28.45 -8.36 -10.57
CA THR A 95 -27.55 -8.69 -11.69
C THR A 95 -26.28 -7.81 -11.65
N PRO A 96 -25.11 -8.30 -12.12
CA PRO A 96 -23.84 -7.55 -12.02
C PRO A 96 -23.89 -6.13 -12.59
N LYS A 97 -24.67 -5.91 -13.67
CA LYS A 97 -24.87 -4.58 -14.26
C LYS A 97 -25.57 -3.62 -13.30
N CYS A 98 -26.72 -4.02 -12.77
CA CYS A 98 -27.49 -3.21 -11.82
C CYS A 98 -26.70 -2.98 -10.53
N TYR A 99 -25.94 -3.98 -10.08
CA TYR A 99 -25.06 -3.86 -8.93
C TYR A 99 -24.02 -2.74 -9.10
N PHE A 100 -23.27 -2.71 -10.19
CA PHE A 100 -22.22 -1.69 -10.39
C PHE A 100 -22.78 -0.28 -10.61
N GLU A 101 -23.88 -0.14 -11.37
CA GLU A 101 -24.53 1.16 -11.58
C GLU A 101 -25.07 1.74 -10.26
N ARG A 102 -25.69 0.88 -9.43
CA ARG A 102 -26.18 1.28 -8.11
C ARG A 102 -25.04 1.58 -7.14
N MET A 103 -24.01 0.72 -7.09
CA MET A 103 -22.86 0.91 -6.22
C MET A 103 -22.12 2.21 -6.56
N ASP A 104 -21.92 2.55 -7.84
CA ASP A 104 -21.31 3.83 -8.22
C ASP A 104 -22.10 5.02 -7.67
N ARG A 105 -23.44 4.97 -7.78
CA ARG A 105 -24.32 6.02 -7.26
C ARG A 105 -24.27 6.12 -5.73
N GLU A 106 -24.46 5.02 -5.02
CA GLU A 106 -24.52 5.00 -3.55
C GLU A 106 -23.17 5.33 -2.93
N VAL A 107 -22.07 4.77 -3.47
CA VAL A 107 -20.71 5.07 -3.01
C VAL A 107 -20.39 6.54 -3.23
N ARG A 108 -20.74 7.12 -4.39
CA ARG A 108 -20.53 8.55 -4.64
C ARG A 108 -21.24 9.44 -3.61
N ILE A 109 -22.52 9.16 -3.33
CA ILE A 109 -23.29 9.90 -2.31
C ILE A 109 -22.64 9.80 -0.93
N VAL A 110 -22.19 8.60 -0.55
CA VAL A 110 -21.55 8.36 0.75
C VAL A 110 -20.18 9.02 0.83
N LEU A 111 -19.42 9.02 -0.27
CA LEU A 111 -18.10 9.68 -0.35
C LEU A 111 -18.20 11.20 -0.31
N ASP A 112 -19.19 11.80 -0.96
CA ASP A 112 -19.43 13.25 -0.89
C ASP A 112 -19.72 13.64 0.57
N GLN A 113 -20.60 12.90 1.24
CA GLN A 113 -20.92 13.13 2.65
C GLN A 113 -19.72 12.86 3.57
N GLN A 114 -18.94 11.82 3.30
CA GLN A 114 -17.72 11.52 4.04
C GLN A 114 -16.68 12.63 3.90
N THR A 115 -16.56 13.21 2.71
CA THR A 115 -15.64 14.34 2.44
C THR A 115 -16.06 15.59 3.21
N ASP A 116 -17.36 15.90 3.27
CA ASP A 116 -17.89 17.01 4.07
C ASP A 116 -17.61 16.81 5.57
N TYR A 117 -17.83 15.59 6.07
CA TYR A 117 -17.54 15.24 7.46
C TYR A 117 -16.05 15.32 7.75
N TRP A 118 -15.20 14.89 6.81
CA TRP A 118 -13.76 15.01 6.96
C TRP A 118 -13.28 16.45 7.06
N ARG A 119 -13.85 17.35 6.26
CA ARG A 119 -13.53 18.78 6.33
C ARG A 119 -13.89 19.36 7.70
N GLN A 120 -15.03 18.97 8.27
CA GLN A 120 -15.44 19.39 9.61
C GLN A 120 -14.53 18.80 10.70
N LEU A 121 -14.12 17.54 10.54
CA LEU A 121 -13.23 16.85 11.47
C LEU A 121 -11.81 17.43 11.45
N GLN A 122 -11.28 17.86 10.30
CA GLN A 122 -9.97 18.53 10.22
C GLN A 122 -9.95 19.85 10.99
N THR A 123 -11.02 20.66 10.87
CA THR A 123 -11.16 21.89 11.65
C THR A 123 -11.24 21.59 13.15
N LEU A 124 -12.04 20.59 13.52
CA LEU A 124 -12.17 20.17 14.92
C LEU A 124 -10.85 19.61 15.47
N LYS A 125 -10.11 18.84 14.68
CA LYS A 125 -8.82 18.25 15.05
C LYS A 125 -7.83 19.32 15.51
N THR A 126 -7.69 20.39 14.73
CA THR A 126 -6.80 21.53 15.07
C THR A 126 -7.21 22.18 16.40
N LEU A 127 -8.51 22.35 16.64
CA LEU A 127 -9.04 22.90 17.88
C LEU A 127 -8.79 21.98 19.08
N VAL A 128 -8.99 20.67 18.90
CA VAL A 128 -8.80 19.66 19.96
C VAL A 128 -7.32 19.52 20.32
N GLU A 129 -6.42 19.51 19.33
CA GLU A 129 -4.97 19.38 19.54
C GLU A 129 -4.42 20.57 20.36
N ASN A 130 -4.77 21.80 20.00
CA ASN A 130 -4.36 23.00 20.74
C ASN A 130 -4.94 23.03 22.16
N SER A 131 -6.22 22.67 22.31
CA SER A 131 -6.89 22.70 23.61
C SER A 131 -6.42 21.59 24.54
N PHE A 132 -6.08 20.42 24.00
CA PHE A 132 -5.58 19.28 24.76
C PHE A 132 -4.24 19.59 25.41
N PHE A 133 -3.32 20.23 24.69
CA PHE A 133 -2.01 20.62 25.22
C PHE A 133 -2.14 21.50 26.46
N ILE A 134 -2.95 22.56 26.37
CA ILE A 134 -3.18 23.50 27.47
C ILE A 134 -3.75 22.76 28.70
N VAL A 135 -4.74 21.89 28.48
CA VAL A 135 -5.35 21.15 29.59
C VAL A 135 -4.43 20.07 30.16
N HIS A 136 -3.61 19.42 29.35
CA HIS A 136 -2.65 18.43 29.82
C HIS A 136 -1.57 19.09 30.71
N VAL A 137 -0.94 20.17 30.24
CA VAL A 137 0.08 20.91 31.01
C VAL A 137 -0.52 21.47 32.31
N TYR A 138 -1.71 22.07 32.24
CA TYR A 138 -2.40 22.56 33.42
C TYR A 138 -2.75 21.44 34.41
N SER A 139 -3.18 20.27 33.91
CA SER A 139 -3.50 19.13 34.78
C SER A 139 -2.28 18.59 35.51
N LEU A 140 -1.12 18.50 34.84
CA LEU A 140 0.13 18.07 35.46
C LEU A 140 0.59 19.06 36.54
N TYR A 141 0.55 20.35 36.24
CA TYR A 141 0.89 21.40 37.21
C TYR A 141 -0.04 21.40 38.42
N SER A 142 -1.36 21.27 38.19
CA SER A 142 -2.37 21.27 39.25
C SER A 142 -2.25 20.04 40.14
N ILE A 143 -2.11 18.84 39.56
CA ILE A 143 -1.94 17.59 40.32
C ILE A 143 -0.64 17.65 41.14
N GLY A 144 0.47 18.11 40.55
CA GLY A 144 1.74 18.28 41.26
C GLY A 144 1.63 19.26 42.43
N SER A 145 0.98 20.40 42.22
CA SER A 145 0.75 21.40 43.27
C SER A 145 -0.14 20.86 44.39
N CYS A 146 -1.22 20.16 44.05
CA CYS A 146 -2.11 19.54 45.04
C CYS A 146 -1.38 18.48 45.88
N ILE A 147 -0.55 17.62 45.27
CA ILE A 147 0.24 16.61 45.99
C ILE A 147 1.27 17.27 46.90
N PHE A 148 1.92 18.34 46.45
CA PHE A 148 2.90 19.09 47.24
C PHE A 148 2.25 19.71 48.48
N VAL A 149 1.14 20.45 48.31
CA VAL A 149 0.40 21.07 49.41
C VAL A 149 -0.16 20.01 50.36
N ALA A 150 -0.65 18.88 49.84
CA ALA A 150 -1.14 17.77 50.66
C ALA A 150 -0.04 17.16 51.55
N ARG A 151 1.21 17.15 51.09
CA ARG A 151 2.35 16.66 51.89
C ARG A 151 2.72 17.61 53.03
N GLU A 152 2.68 18.92 52.81
CA GLU A 152 3.05 19.91 53.84
C GLU A 152 2.00 20.05 54.96
N LEU A 153 0.73 19.80 54.65
CA LEU A 153 -0.39 19.95 55.61
C LEU A 153 -0.58 18.77 56.57
N GLY A 154 0.05 17.61 56.32
CA GLY A 154 -0.18 16.39 57.09
C GLY A 154 -1.58 15.78 56.92
N MET A 155 -1.99 14.85 57.79
CA MET A 155 -3.27 14.12 57.69
C MET A 155 -4.43 14.91 58.30
N ASN A 156 -5.09 15.76 57.51
CA ASN A 156 -6.25 16.56 57.90
C ASN A 156 -7.41 16.40 56.92
N VAL A 157 -8.63 16.81 57.31
CA VAL A 157 -9.83 16.79 56.44
C VAL A 157 -9.60 17.57 55.14
N LEU A 158 -8.90 18.71 55.22
CA LEU A 158 -8.50 19.52 54.06
C LEU A 158 -7.58 18.76 53.09
N THR A 159 -6.67 17.93 53.61
CA THR A 159 -5.80 17.07 52.81
C THR A 159 -6.61 16.02 52.05
N GLY A 160 -7.66 15.48 52.68
CA GLY A 160 -8.62 14.58 52.02
C GLY A 160 -9.35 15.25 50.85
N VAL A 161 -9.77 16.51 51.02
CA VAL A 161 -10.38 17.32 49.95
C VAL A 161 -9.40 17.54 48.79
N ILE A 162 -8.14 17.91 49.08
CA ILE A 162 -7.11 18.12 48.05
C ILE A 162 -6.82 16.84 47.25
N TYR A 163 -6.81 15.67 47.90
CA TYR A 163 -6.68 14.39 47.20
C TYR A 163 -7.91 14.07 46.34
N ALA A 164 -9.12 14.35 46.82
CA ALA A 164 -10.34 14.18 46.04
C ALA A 164 -10.35 15.09 44.78
N THR A 165 -9.92 16.35 44.93
CA THR A 165 -9.76 17.28 43.80
C THR A 165 -8.70 16.79 42.80
N SER A 166 -7.58 16.23 43.28
CA SER A 166 -6.54 15.64 42.43
C SER A 166 -7.06 14.46 41.61
N LEU A 167 -7.85 13.57 42.24
CA LEU A 167 -8.51 12.45 41.59
C LEU A 167 -9.53 12.92 40.54
N ALA A 168 -10.24 14.03 40.81
CA ALA A 168 -11.16 14.63 39.86
C ALA A 168 -10.43 15.18 38.61
N TYR A 169 -9.26 15.81 38.77
CA TYR A 169 -8.42 16.25 37.64
C TYR A 169 -7.92 15.07 36.79
N LEU A 170 -7.46 13.99 37.43
CA LEU A 170 -7.05 12.76 36.73
C LEU A 170 -8.21 12.13 35.95
N THR A 171 -9.38 12.00 36.58
CA THR A 171 -10.58 11.44 35.96
C THR A 171 -11.05 12.29 34.76
N LYS A 172 -10.94 13.62 34.86
CA LYS A 172 -11.21 14.55 33.75
C LYS A 172 -10.24 14.32 32.58
N HIS A 173 -8.95 14.21 32.86
CA HIS A 173 -7.93 13.96 31.83
C HIS A 173 -8.15 12.62 31.12
N TYR A 174 -8.48 11.57 31.88
CA TYR A 174 -8.85 10.26 31.35
C TYR A 174 -10.08 10.32 30.44
N LEU A 175 -11.15 11.00 30.86
CA LEU A 175 -12.37 11.12 30.06
C LEU A 175 -12.09 11.79 28.71
N TRP A 176 -11.21 12.79 28.69
CA TRP A 176 -10.84 13.47 27.46
C TRP A 176 -10.09 12.55 26.48
N CYS A 177 -9.12 11.78 27.00
CA CYS A 177 -8.39 10.80 26.21
C CYS A 177 -9.32 9.70 25.68
N HIS A 178 -10.26 9.23 26.51
CA HIS A 178 -11.28 8.26 26.10
C HIS A 178 -12.16 8.82 24.97
N LEU A 179 -12.57 10.09 25.06
CA LEU A 179 -13.43 10.72 24.07
C LEU A 179 -12.72 10.84 22.71
N VAL A 180 -11.44 11.20 22.70
CA VAL A 180 -10.64 11.25 21.46
C VAL A 180 -10.38 9.85 20.89
N ASP A 181 -10.12 8.85 21.73
CA ASP A 181 -9.92 7.47 21.26
C ASP A 181 -11.19 6.85 20.65
N SER A 182 -12.38 7.25 21.11
CA SER A 182 -13.65 6.74 20.57
C SER A 182 -13.82 6.99 19.07
N TYR A 183 -13.10 7.95 18.49
CA TYR A 183 -13.09 8.14 17.05
C TYR A 183 -12.41 7.01 16.29
N LYS A 184 -11.32 6.43 16.84
CA LYS A 184 -10.62 5.29 16.21
C LYS A 184 -11.56 4.09 16.12
N ASP A 185 -12.31 3.81 17.20
CA ASP A 185 -13.31 2.74 17.24
C ASP A 185 -14.36 2.90 16.12
N VAL A 186 -14.80 4.13 15.83
CA VAL A 186 -15.75 4.41 14.73
C VAL A 186 -15.09 4.31 13.36
N ALA A 187 -13.82 4.71 13.23
CA ALA A 187 -13.05 4.57 11.99
C ALA A 187 -12.87 3.11 11.61
N ASP A 188 -12.54 2.26 12.58
CA ASP A 188 -12.38 0.82 12.41
C ASP A 188 -13.70 0.16 12.03
N ALA A 189 -14.82 0.59 12.62
CA ALA A 189 -16.15 0.13 12.22
C ALA A 189 -16.47 0.47 10.76
N ILE A 190 -16.19 1.70 10.30
CA ILE A 190 -16.36 2.08 8.89
C ILE A 190 -15.45 1.24 7.99
N GLY A 191 -14.19 1.03 8.39
CA GLY A 191 -13.24 0.21 7.65
C GLY A 191 -13.69 -1.23 7.49
N TYR A 192 -14.25 -1.83 8.55
CA TYR A 192 -14.83 -3.18 8.51
C TYR A 192 -15.98 -3.28 7.51
N GLU A 193 -16.90 -2.31 7.49
CA GLU A 193 -18.01 -2.29 6.53
C GLU A 193 -17.51 -2.15 5.08
N ILE A 194 -16.53 -1.27 4.82
CA ILE A 194 -15.92 -1.12 3.48
C ILE A 194 -15.18 -2.40 3.04
N SER A 195 -14.50 -3.06 3.97
CA SER A 195 -13.87 -4.37 3.70
C SER A 195 -14.93 -5.43 3.37
N SER A 196 -16.05 -5.45 4.08
CA SER A 196 -17.18 -6.34 3.81
C SER A 196 -17.73 -6.10 2.39
N HIS A 197 -17.89 -4.85 1.96
CA HIS A 197 -18.23 -4.50 0.56
C HIS A 197 -17.27 -5.10 -0.48
N CYS A 198 -15.97 -5.07 -0.20
CA CYS A 198 -14.96 -5.63 -1.10
C CYS A 198 -15.07 -7.16 -1.23
N THR A 199 -15.57 -7.86 -0.20
CA THR A 199 -15.73 -9.33 -0.20
C THR A 199 -17.02 -9.78 -0.87
N GLN A 200 -18.11 -9.01 -0.74
CA GLN A 200 -19.43 -9.35 -1.28
C GLN A 200 -19.64 -8.92 -2.74
N MET A 201 -18.65 -8.24 -3.34
CA MET A 201 -18.74 -7.72 -4.71
C MET A 201 -18.78 -8.88 -5.75
N PRO A 202 -19.82 -8.96 -6.61
CA PRO A 202 -19.93 -10.01 -7.60
C PRO A 202 -18.88 -9.86 -8.70
N TYR A 203 -18.21 -10.97 -9.02
CA TYR A 203 -17.23 -11.02 -10.10
C TYR A 203 -17.87 -11.54 -11.40
N SER A 204 -17.61 -10.86 -12.52
CA SER A 204 -17.96 -11.33 -13.86
C SER A 204 -16.87 -10.93 -14.85
N ARG A 205 -16.56 -11.82 -15.80
CA ARG A 205 -15.55 -11.58 -16.84
C ARG A 205 -15.89 -10.36 -17.72
N GLN A 206 -17.17 -10.09 -17.94
CA GLN A 206 -17.65 -8.95 -18.73
C GLN A 206 -17.48 -7.60 -17.99
N TYR A 207 -17.50 -7.60 -16.66
CA TYR A 207 -17.43 -6.40 -15.81
C TYR A 207 -16.12 -6.31 -15.02
N HIS A 208 -15.06 -7.01 -15.48
CA HIS A 208 -13.77 -7.08 -14.79
C HIS A 208 -13.16 -5.70 -14.53
N LEU A 209 -13.24 -4.79 -15.51
CA LEU A 209 -12.70 -3.44 -15.37
C LEU A 209 -13.42 -2.64 -14.26
N GLN A 210 -14.76 -2.69 -14.23
CA GLN A 210 -15.56 -2.01 -13.19
C GLN A 210 -15.35 -2.63 -11.81
N TYR A 211 -15.21 -3.95 -11.73
CA TYR A 211 -14.85 -4.65 -10.51
C TYR A 211 -13.52 -4.17 -9.94
N VAL A 212 -12.45 -4.15 -10.75
CA VAL A 212 -11.12 -3.71 -10.32
C VAL A 212 -11.12 -2.23 -9.92
N GLN A 213 -11.77 -1.37 -10.71
CA GLN A 213 -11.88 0.06 -10.41
C GLN A 213 -12.62 0.31 -9.08
N MET A 214 -13.80 -0.29 -8.89
CA MET A 214 -14.59 -0.10 -7.68
C MET A 214 -13.86 -0.64 -6.44
N LYS A 215 -13.27 -1.84 -6.55
CA LYS A 215 -12.50 -2.44 -5.46
C LYS A 215 -11.29 -1.60 -5.08
N THR A 216 -10.57 -1.05 -6.05
CA THR A 216 -9.43 -0.16 -5.80
C THR A 216 -9.87 1.11 -5.10
N SER A 217 -10.96 1.75 -5.57
CA SER A 217 -11.54 2.94 -4.92
C SER A 217 -11.94 2.68 -3.48
N LEU A 218 -12.63 1.57 -3.19
CA LEU A 218 -13.02 1.20 -1.83
C LEU A 218 -11.81 0.95 -0.92
N ILE A 219 -10.75 0.30 -1.43
CA ILE A 219 -9.50 0.09 -0.67
C ILE A 219 -8.82 1.42 -0.34
N ILE A 220 -8.77 2.37 -1.29
CA ILE A 220 -8.22 3.71 -1.06
C ILE A 220 -9.02 4.43 0.03
N VAL A 221 -10.36 4.40 -0.06
CA VAL A 221 -11.26 5.02 0.92
C VAL A 221 -11.07 4.38 2.29
N TRP A 222 -10.96 3.06 2.36
CA TRP A 222 -10.69 2.32 3.58
C TRP A 222 -9.38 2.76 4.24
N TYR A 223 -8.28 2.77 3.47
CA TYR A 223 -6.96 3.17 3.96
C TYR A 223 -6.94 4.61 4.48
N ASN A 224 -7.58 5.53 3.75
CA ASN A 224 -7.67 6.94 4.16
C ASN A 224 -8.57 7.12 5.38
N THR A 225 -9.60 6.28 5.56
CA THR A 225 -10.52 6.38 6.69
C THR A 225 -9.85 6.00 8.00
N ILE A 226 -9.12 4.89 8.02
CA ILE A 226 -8.41 4.41 9.23
C ILE A 226 -7.31 5.40 9.63
N ASN A 227 -6.51 5.86 8.66
CA ASN A 227 -5.37 6.74 8.95
C ASN A 227 -5.78 8.21 9.18
N GLY A 228 -6.90 8.66 8.62
CA GLY A 228 -7.34 10.05 8.69
C GLY A 228 -7.87 10.48 10.05
N VAL A 229 -8.34 9.54 10.88
CA VAL A 229 -8.98 9.85 12.17
C VAL A 229 -7.94 10.13 13.28
N ALA A 230 -6.72 9.62 13.14
CA ALA A 230 -5.71 9.75 14.19
C ALA A 230 -5.38 11.22 14.53
N MET A 231 -5.51 11.59 15.81
CA MET A 231 -5.21 12.93 16.34
C MET A 231 -3.86 12.92 17.07
N LYS A 232 -3.00 13.90 16.77
CA LYS A 232 -1.65 13.99 17.36
C LYS A 232 -1.50 15.36 18.03
N SER A 233 -1.21 15.40 19.32
CA SER A 233 -0.91 16.66 20.01
C SER A 233 0.45 17.21 19.52
N MET A 234 0.42 18.31 18.74
CA MET A 234 1.61 19.03 18.20
C MET A 234 2.71 18.10 17.64
N GLY A 235 2.33 16.99 17.02
CA GLY A 235 3.28 16.04 16.43
C GLY A 235 4.12 15.21 17.41
N MET A 236 4.00 15.42 18.73
CA MET A 236 4.85 14.78 19.75
C MET A 236 4.16 13.62 20.48
N ILE A 237 2.83 13.66 20.66
CA ILE A 237 2.10 12.66 21.46
C ILE A 237 0.80 12.27 20.74
N VAL A 238 0.64 10.97 20.45
CA VAL A 238 -0.64 10.43 19.97
C VAL A 238 -1.61 10.43 21.15
N ILE A 239 -2.70 11.17 21.04
CA ILE A 239 -3.70 11.22 22.11
C ILE A 239 -4.38 9.86 22.17
N SER A 240 -4.17 9.12 23.26
CA SER A 240 -4.79 7.81 23.50
C SER A 240 -4.98 7.53 24.99
N LYS A 241 -5.83 6.56 25.36
CA LYS A 241 -5.97 5.99 26.70
C LYS A 241 -4.61 5.57 27.28
N ALA A 242 -3.64 5.23 26.42
CA ALA A 242 -2.25 4.92 26.79
C ALA A 242 -1.48 6.12 27.42
N THR A 243 -1.91 7.37 27.18
CA THR A 243 -1.27 8.58 27.75
C THR A 243 -1.62 8.80 29.23
N SER A 244 -2.73 8.24 29.71
CA SER A 244 -3.23 8.41 31.10
C SER A 244 -3.01 7.20 31.99
N SER A 245 -2.56 6.08 31.42
CA SER A 245 -1.92 5.04 32.19
C SER A 245 -0.43 5.36 32.25
N THR A 246 0.04 5.90 33.37
CA THR A 246 1.28 5.35 33.93
C THR A 246 0.99 3.89 34.26
N LYS A 247 0.95 3.05 33.21
CA LYS A 247 1.52 1.73 33.34
C LYS A 247 2.93 2.03 33.84
N GLN A 248 3.33 1.36 34.90
CA GLN A 248 4.72 0.96 34.98
C GLN A 248 5.00 0.31 33.63
N VAL A 249 5.61 1.09 32.74
CA VAL A 249 6.55 0.54 31.78
C VAL A 249 7.47 -0.25 32.71
N PRO A 250 7.46 -1.60 32.70
CA PRO A 250 8.59 -2.30 33.29
C PRO A 250 9.78 -1.64 32.64
N GLN A 251 10.67 -1.09 33.46
CA GLN A 251 11.80 -0.32 32.99
C GLN A 251 12.31 -1.01 31.73
N ILE A 252 12.25 -0.30 30.60
CA ILE A 252 13.11 -0.65 29.49
C ILE A 252 14.48 -0.36 30.06
N GLU A 253 15.04 -1.35 30.76
CA GLU A 253 16.47 -1.50 30.83
C GLU A 253 16.90 -1.59 29.37
N ASN A 254 17.34 -0.43 28.90
CA ASN A 254 18.24 -0.20 27.79
C ASN A 254 18.21 -1.33 26.71
N PRO A 255 17.67 -1.10 25.50
CA PRO A 255 17.82 -2.06 24.39
C PRO A 255 19.29 -2.29 23.99
N ASN A 256 20.24 -1.57 24.60
CA ASN A 256 21.69 -1.82 24.54
C ASN A 256 22.24 -2.71 25.68
N ALA A 257 21.42 -3.36 26.50
CA ALA A 257 21.90 -4.37 27.43
C ALA A 257 22.38 -5.59 26.62
N LYS A 258 23.71 -5.72 26.47
CA LYS A 258 24.42 -6.81 25.76
C LYS A 258 24.11 -8.24 26.25
N ASN A 259 23.08 -8.46 27.08
CA ASN A 259 22.88 -9.68 27.86
C ASN A 259 21.46 -10.31 27.73
N VAL A 260 20.62 -9.90 26.79
CA VAL A 260 19.29 -10.54 26.58
C VAL A 260 19.39 -11.62 25.48
N TYR A 261 19.12 -12.87 25.84
CA TYR A 261 19.08 -13.98 24.89
C TYR A 261 17.74 -13.97 24.16
N ASN A 262 17.73 -13.46 22.92
CA ASN A 262 16.54 -13.42 22.08
C ASN A 262 16.38 -14.74 21.32
N ILE A 263 15.21 -15.39 21.45
CA ILE A 263 14.91 -16.69 20.86
C ILE A 263 13.70 -16.57 19.95
N LEU A 264 13.87 -16.91 18.67
CA LEU A 264 12.80 -16.85 17.68
C LEU A 264 12.10 -18.22 17.55
N LEU A 265 10.80 -18.30 17.84
CA LEU A 265 10.03 -19.54 17.77
C LEU A 265 9.33 -19.69 16.42
N ILE A 266 9.68 -20.72 15.63
CA ILE A 266 9.13 -20.98 14.31
C ILE A 266 8.47 -22.37 14.29
N GLY A 267 7.34 -22.52 13.60
CA GLY A 267 6.71 -23.83 13.38
C GLY A 267 5.31 -23.73 12.80
N GLU A 268 4.76 -24.85 12.34
CA GLU A 268 3.39 -24.91 11.81
C GLU A 268 2.33 -24.62 12.90
N THR A 269 1.12 -24.26 12.49
CA THR A 269 -0.02 -24.18 13.41
C THR A 269 -0.27 -25.55 14.05
N GLY A 270 -0.45 -25.59 15.38
CA GLY A 270 -0.61 -26.85 16.11
C GLY A 270 0.67 -27.60 16.44
N SER A 271 1.85 -27.09 16.08
CA SER A 271 3.13 -27.74 16.41
C SER A 271 3.51 -27.74 17.90
N GLY A 272 2.77 -26.98 18.73
CA GLY A 272 2.97 -26.89 20.17
C GLY A 272 3.77 -25.68 20.66
N LYS A 273 4.01 -24.65 19.82
CA LYS A 273 4.73 -23.41 20.21
C LYS A 273 4.18 -22.77 21.49
N SER A 274 2.87 -22.54 21.55
CA SER A 274 2.25 -21.92 22.72
C SER A 274 2.28 -22.80 23.96
N THR A 275 2.17 -24.12 23.76
CA THR A 275 2.36 -25.08 24.86
C THR A 275 3.79 -25.05 25.38
N LEU A 276 4.80 -24.94 24.50
CA LEU A 276 6.19 -24.77 24.89
C LEU A 276 6.42 -23.49 25.69
N ILE A 277 5.82 -22.36 25.30
CA ILE A 277 5.89 -21.11 26.08
C ILE A 277 5.28 -21.30 27.48
N ASN A 278 4.15 -21.99 27.61
CA ASN A 278 3.58 -22.29 28.92
C ASN A 278 4.48 -23.20 29.75
N TYR A 279 5.14 -24.18 29.14
CA TYR A 279 6.13 -25.03 29.82
C TYR A 279 7.36 -24.23 30.28
N LEU A 280 7.89 -23.33 29.44
CA LEU A 280 8.94 -22.39 29.80
C LEU A 280 8.50 -21.47 30.94
N THR A 281 7.26 -20.98 30.91
CA THR A 281 6.69 -20.15 31.98
C THR A 281 6.69 -20.89 33.32
N ASN A 282 6.36 -22.19 33.33
CA ASN A 282 6.46 -23.01 34.53
C ASN A 282 7.91 -23.22 34.97
N TYR A 283 8.83 -23.44 34.03
CA TYR A 283 10.25 -23.58 34.35
C TYR A 283 10.83 -22.31 34.98
N PHE A 284 10.60 -21.13 34.38
CA PHE A 284 11.14 -19.86 34.86
C PHE A 284 10.46 -19.34 36.13
N ASN A 285 9.14 -19.53 36.27
CA ASN A 285 8.37 -18.99 37.42
C ASN A 285 8.13 -20.04 38.52
N GLY A 286 8.83 -21.17 38.51
CA GLY A 286 8.72 -22.20 39.55
C GLY A 286 7.35 -22.88 39.65
N GLY A 287 6.69 -23.09 38.51
CA GLY A 287 5.39 -23.75 38.42
C GLY A 287 5.45 -25.25 38.76
N THR A 288 4.36 -25.76 39.32
CA THR A 288 4.22 -27.18 39.70
C THR A 288 2.92 -27.75 39.14
N LEU A 289 2.77 -29.08 39.10
CA LEU A 289 1.50 -29.71 38.68
C LEU A 289 0.30 -29.28 39.54
N HIS A 290 0.54 -28.89 40.80
CA HIS A 290 -0.49 -28.33 41.66
C HIS A 290 -0.73 -26.84 41.40
N ASN A 291 0.29 -26.09 41.00
CA ASN A 291 0.22 -24.64 40.75
C ASN A 291 0.83 -24.31 39.38
N LEU A 292 0.04 -24.54 38.33
CA LEU A 292 0.47 -24.31 36.95
C LEU A 292 0.50 -22.81 36.64
N LYS A 293 1.60 -22.38 36.01
CA LYS A 293 1.85 -21.01 35.54
C LYS A 293 1.56 -20.94 34.05
N ILE A 294 0.60 -20.12 33.63
CA ILE A 294 0.09 -20.08 32.27
C ILE A 294 0.26 -18.68 31.70
N ALA A 295 1.07 -18.54 30.66
CA ALA A 295 1.26 -17.29 29.95
C ALA A 295 0.22 -17.12 28.84
N ILE A 296 -0.05 -18.19 28.09
CA ILE A 296 -0.98 -18.22 26.96
C ILE A 296 -2.18 -19.08 27.35
N PRO A 297 -3.41 -18.53 27.34
CA PRO A 297 -4.58 -19.32 27.69
C PRO A 297 -4.82 -20.41 26.64
N SER A 298 -5.43 -21.52 27.07
CA SER A 298 -5.84 -22.62 26.20
C SER A 298 -7.27 -23.03 26.54
N LYS A 299 -7.84 -23.96 25.76
CA LYS A 299 -9.15 -24.58 26.05
C LYS A 299 -9.28 -25.09 27.49
N HIS A 300 -8.17 -25.47 28.12
CA HIS A 300 -8.17 -26.12 29.43
C HIS A 300 -7.70 -25.21 30.57
N TYR A 301 -6.96 -24.15 30.26
CA TYR A 301 -6.27 -23.33 31.26
C TYR A 301 -6.37 -21.83 30.95
N PRO A 302 -6.89 -20.99 31.86
CA PRO A 302 -6.82 -19.54 31.70
C PRO A 302 -5.39 -19.03 31.95
N ALA A 303 -5.06 -17.85 31.44
CA ALA A 303 -3.78 -17.20 31.71
C ALA A 303 -3.69 -16.77 33.18
N THR A 304 -2.55 -17.03 33.82
CA THR A 304 -2.28 -16.69 35.23
C THR A 304 -1.21 -15.61 35.38
N GLU A 305 -0.27 -15.52 34.44
CA GLU A 305 0.93 -14.69 34.58
C GLU A 305 0.80 -13.30 33.92
N GLY A 306 -0.38 -12.96 33.39
CA GLY A 306 -0.68 -11.60 32.89
C GLY A 306 0.12 -11.15 31.66
N PHE A 307 0.74 -12.07 30.93
CA PHE A 307 1.40 -11.77 29.65
C PHE A 307 0.37 -11.34 28.58
N GLU A 308 0.81 -10.51 27.64
CA GLU A 308 0.00 -10.22 26.45
C GLU A 308 -0.20 -11.52 25.63
N HIS A 309 -1.42 -11.77 25.18
CA HIS A 309 -1.77 -12.92 24.36
C HIS A 309 -2.85 -12.55 23.33
N GLN A 310 -2.93 -13.34 22.25
CA GLN A 310 -3.79 -13.07 21.10
C GLN A 310 -4.91 -14.10 20.91
N GLU A 311 -5.10 -14.98 21.89
CA GLU A 311 -6.15 -16.00 21.90
C GLU A 311 -7.52 -15.36 22.16
N ASN A 312 -8.25 -15.04 21.09
CA ASN A 312 -9.60 -14.47 21.18
C ASN A 312 -10.72 -15.51 21.00
N ASP A 313 -10.41 -16.73 20.51
CA ASP A 313 -11.39 -17.79 20.28
C ASP A 313 -10.87 -19.14 20.83
N LEU A 314 -11.23 -19.45 22.08
CA LEU A 314 -10.76 -20.64 22.82
C LEU A 314 -11.46 -21.95 22.41
N GLN A 315 -12.46 -21.88 21.50
CA GLN A 315 -13.33 -22.99 21.13
C GLN A 315 -12.83 -23.78 19.89
N ASP A 316 -12.07 -23.14 18.99
CA ASP A 316 -11.61 -23.75 17.73
C ASP A 316 -10.07 -23.72 17.60
N PRO A 317 -9.37 -24.84 17.89
CA PRO A 317 -7.92 -24.92 17.80
C PRO A 317 -7.38 -24.86 16.34
N THR A 318 -8.27 -24.89 15.33
CA THR A 318 -7.89 -24.80 13.91
C THR A 318 -7.92 -23.39 13.36
N LYS A 319 -8.46 -22.41 14.10
CA LYS A 319 -8.48 -21.00 13.71
C LYS A 319 -7.31 -20.25 14.35
N SER A 320 -6.36 -19.89 13.50
CA SER A 320 -5.16 -19.13 13.82
C SER A 320 -5.43 -17.62 13.97
N LYS A 321 -5.04 -17.04 15.12
CA LYS A 321 -3.81 -16.25 15.22
C LYS A 321 -3.81 -14.85 14.56
N THR A 322 -4.17 -13.75 15.22
CA THR A 322 -3.94 -12.39 14.68
C THR A 322 -2.45 -12.16 14.34
N GLY A 323 -2.18 -11.44 13.23
CA GLY A 323 -0.86 -11.44 12.56
C GLY A 323 0.23 -10.57 13.18
N LYS A 324 0.46 -10.62 14.50
CA LYS A 324 1.51 -9.86 15.21
C LYS A 324 2.36 -10.80 16.09
N CYS A 325 3.69 -10.64 16.10
CA CYS A 325 4.59 -11.39 16.97
C CYS A 325 4.46 -10.93 18.43
N THR A 326 4.56 -11.86 19.39
CA THR A 326 4.43 -11.56 20.83
C THR A 326 5.70 -11.99 21.56
N MET A 327 6.21 -11.15 22.48
CA MET A 327 7.44 -11.42 23.22
C MET A 327 7.12 -11.86 24.65
N TYR A 328 7.73 -12.97 25.06
CA TYR A 328 7.64 -13.53 26.41
C TYR A 328 9.00 -13.43 27.09
N ASN A 329 9.10 -12.49 28.04
CA ASN A 329 10.34 -12.18 28.73
C ASN A 329 10.41 -12.94 30.05
N PHE A 330 11.54 -13.63 30.27
CA PHE A 330 11.84 -14.36 31.48
C PHE A 330 13.22 -13.96 32.01
N SER A 331 13.45 -14.21 33.30
CA SER A 331 14.75 -14.02 33.95
C SER A 331 15.09 -15.23 34.80
N LEU A 332 16.32 -15.73 34.69
CA LEU A 332 16.86 -16.79 35.53
C LEU A 332 18.28 -16.44 35.93
N ASP A 333 18.57 -16.42 37.23
CA ASP A 333 19.91 -16.15 37.79
C ASP A 333 20.57 -14.86 37.24
N GLY A 334 19.76 -13.81 37.02
CA GLY A 334 20.22 -12.52 36.46
C GLY A 334 20.45 -12.52 34.94
N VAL A 335 20.16 -13.64 34.26
CA VAL A 335 20.17 -13.73 32.79
C VAL A 335 18.75 -13.55 32.25
N HIS A 336 18.60 -12.71 31.22
CA HIS A 336 17.32 -12.40 30.60
C HIS A 336 17.13 -13.16 29.29
N TYR A 337 15.93 -13.71 29.10
CA TYR A 337 15.54 -14.46 27.92
C TYR A 337 14.28 -13.85 27.33
N ALA A 338 14.26 -13.61 26.03
CA ALA A 338 13.09 -13.10 25.30
C ALA A 338 12.68 -14.12 24.25
N PHE A 339 11.58 -14.83 24.48
CA PHE A 339 11.01 -15.77 23.51
C PHE A 339 10.00 -15.04 22.62
N ILE A 340 10.28 -14.98 21.33
CA ILE A 340 9.48 -14.29 20.33
C ILE A 340 8.57 -15.33 19.68
N ASP A 341 7.30 -15.35 20.08
CA ASP A 341 6.27 -16.20 19.47
C ASP A 341 5.86 -15.60 18.13
N THR A 342 6.11 -16.36 17.06
CA THR A 342 5.66 -16.00 15.72
C THR A 342 4.31 -16.65 15.44
N PRO A 343 3.44 -15.99 14.65
CA PRO A 343 2.26 -16.66 14.08
C PRO A 343 2.67 -17.98 13.41
N GLY A 344 1.77 -18.98 13.44
CA GLY A 344 2.01 -20.24 12.72
C GLY A 344 2.20 -19.99 11.24
N LEU A 345 3.28 -20.53 10.67
CA LEU A 345 3.49 -20.54 9.22
C LEU A 345 2.64 -21.68 8.62
N SER A 346 2.05 -21.49 7.44
CA SER A 346 1.16 -22.46 6.78
C SER A 346 -0.23 -22.62 7.42
N ASP A 347 -0.87 -21.50 7.75
CA ASP A 347 -2.28 -21.43 8.14
C ASP A 347 -3.22 -21.57 6.91
N THR A 348 -4.50 -21.89 7.12
CA THR A 348 -5.54 -22.11 6.09
C THR A 348 -5.87 -20.88 5.22
N SER A 349 -5.01 -19.86 5.24
CA SER A 349 -5.23 -18.52 4.69
C SER A 349 -4.42 -18.23 3.41
N GLY A 350 -3.60 -19.15 2.91
CA GLY A 350 -2.90 -19.06 1.61
C GLY A 350 -1.47 -18.49 1.65
N LYS A 351 -0.72 -18.71 0.55
CA LYS A 351 0.73 -18.41 0.41
C LYS A 351 1.10 -16.94 0.62
N ASP A 352 0.21 -16.00 0.27
CA ASP A 352 0.49 -14.56 0.37
C ASP A 352 0.55 -14.10 1.84
N LYS A 353 -0.29 -14.66 2.72
CA LYS A 353 -0.29 -14.34 4.15
C LYS A 353 0.95 -14.88 4.85
N ASP A 354 1.47 -16.03 4.41
CA ASP A 354 2.73 -16.58 4.90
C ASP A 354 3.92 -15.68 4.54
N ALA A 355 3.96 -15.12 3.33
CA ALA A 355 4.97 -14.16 2.92
C ALA A 355 4.93 -12.88 3.77
N GLU A 356 3.75 -12.36 4.11
CA GLU A 356 3.61 -11.22 5.03
C GLU A 356 4.06 -11.54 6.45
N ASN A 357 3.73 -12.74 6.96
CA ASN A 357 4.13 -13.18 8.29
C ASN A 357 5.65 -13.27 8.43
N ILE A 358 6.36 -13.76 7.42
CA ILE A 358 7.82 -13.78 7.39
C ILE A 358 8.40 -12.37 7.47
N LEU A 359 7.88 -11.43 6.68
CA LEU A 359 8.42 -10.06 6.68
C LEU A 359 8.31 -9.42 8.06
N LYS A 360 7.25 -9.73 8.81
CA LYS A 360 7.08 -9.31 10.21
C LYS A 360 8.06 -10.03 11.14
N ILE A 361 8.32 -11.31 10.91
CA ILE A 361 9.33 -12.07 11.66
C ILE A 361 10.72 -11.47 11.46
N MET A 362 11.10 -11.16 10.21
CA MET A 362 12.37 -10.51 9.88
C MET A 362 12.49 -9.12 10.50
N ASP A 363 11.41 -8.32 10.48
CA ASP A 363 11.37 -6.97 11.08
C ASP A 363 11.60 -7.02 12.60
N VAL A 364 10.95 -7.97 13.29
CA VAL A 364 11.12 -8.16 14.74
C VAL A 364 12.53 -8.65 15.04
N ALA A 365 13.03 -9.62 14.28
CA ALA A 365 14.39 -10.15 14.39
C ALA A 365 15.46 -9.05 14.19
N GLU A 366 15.29 -8.17 13.20
CA GLU A 366 16.18 -7.01 12.97
C GLU A 366 16.13 -6.04 14.16
N THR A 367 14.93 -5.75 14.67
CA THR A 367 14.73 -4.81 15.79
C THR A 367 15.35 -5.29 17.11
N THR A 368 15.51 -6.61 17.31
CA THR A 368 16.13 -7.15 18.53
C THR A 368 17.66 -7.01 18.57
N GLY A 369 18.31 -6.66 17.45
CA GLY A 369 19.76 -6.45 17.32
C GLY A 369 20.63 -7.71 17.40
N THR A 370 20.30 -8.65 18.30
CA THR A 370 20.95 -9.96 18.39
C THR A 370 19.93 -11.07 18.53
N ILE A 371 20.30 -12.28 18.09
CA ILE A 371 19.52 -13.51 18.22
C ILE A 371 20.44 -14.58 18.81
N ALA A 372 19.98 -15.20 19.88
CA ALA A 372 20.69 -16.29 20.53
C ALA A 372 20.37 -17.65 19.91
N ALA A 373 19.09 -17.87 19.55
CA ALA A 373 18.66 -19.12 18.95
C ALA A 373 17.45 -18.92 18.03
N ILE A 374 17.40 -19.73 16.98
CA ILE A 374 16.19 -19.94 16.18
C ILE A 374 15.66 -21.32 16.55
N MET A 375 14.43 -21.39 17.04
CA MET A 375 13.85 -22.61 17.59
C MET A 375 12.72 -23.10 16.69
N LEU A 376 12.97 -24.21 15.99
CA LEU A 376 11.98 -24.90 15.19
C LEU A 376 11.18 -25.87 16.07
N VAL A 377 9.90 -25.60 16.25
CA VAL A 377 8.99 -26.40 17.06
C VAL A 377 8.14 -27.28 16.15
N VAL A 378 8.26 -28.60 16.31
CA VAL A 378 7.57 -29.62 15.49
C VAL A 378 6.82 -30.59 16.38
N ASN A 379 5.67 -31.07 15.94
CA ASN A 379 4.97 -32.15 16.64
C ASN A 379 5.65 -33.49 16.35
N GLY A 380 6.27 -34.10 17.35
CA GLY A 380 7.10 -35.30 17.19
C GLY A 380 6.34 -36.60 16.99
N THR A 381 5.01 -36.64 17.16
CA THR A 381 4.20 -37.85 16.88
C THR A 381 3.95 -38.05 15.39
N VAL A 382 4.13 -37.00 14.58
CA VAL A 382 3.86 -37.01 13.14
C VAL A 382 4.98 -37.74 12.40
N ALA A 383 4.68 -38.94 11.90
CA ALA A 383 5.65 -39.80 11.21
C ALA A 383 5.93 -39.42 9.75
N ARG A 384 5.05 -38.65 9.11
CA ARG A 384 5.17 -38.22 7.71
C ARG A 384 5.29 -36.71 7.67
N THR A 385 6.28 -36.18 6.96
CA THR A 385 6.37 -34.74 6.66
C THR A 385 5.09 -34.32 5.93
N THR A 386 4.19 -33.65 6.64
CA THR A 386 2.95 -33.12 6.07
C THR A 386 3.31 -32.06 5.03
N LYS A 387 2.40 -31.78 4.09
CA LYS A 387 2.60 -30.68 3.14
C LYS A 387 2.87 -29.36 3.86
N ASN A 388 2.13 -29.08 4.93
CA ASN A 388 2.29 -27.87 5.75
C ASN A 388 3.65 -27.79 6.43
N LEU A 389 4.15 -28.89 7.00
CA LEU A 389 5.48 -28.93 7.60
C LEU A 389 6.57 -28.73 6.55
N LYS A 390 6.43 -29.35 5.38
CA LYS A 390 7.37 -29.17 4.26
C LYS A 390 7.38 -27.72 3.78
N ASP A 391 6.20 -27.11 3.62
CA ASP A 391 6.05 -25.72 3.23
C ASP A 391 6.68 -24.79 4.28
N THR A 392 6.44 -25.05 5.57
CA THR A 392 7.08 -24.31 6.68
C THR A 392 8.60 -24.43 6.68
N ILE A 393 9.14 -25.64 6.46
CA ILE A 393 10.59 -25.87 6.40
C ILE A 393 11.20 -25.14 5.19
N ASN A 394 10.57 -25.23 4.01
CA ASN A 394 11.03 -24.53 2.81
C ASN A 394 11.01 -23.01 3.00
N LEU A 395 9.98 -22.50 3.67
CA LEU A 395 9.83 -21.10 3.99
C LEU A 395 10.91 -20.60 4.95
N MET A 396 11.24 -21.43 5.94
CA MET A 396 12.34 -21.18 6.87
C MET A 396 13.69 -21.18 6.13
N LYS A 397 13.90 -22.14 5.23
CA LYS A 397 15.11 -22.23 4.38
C LYS A 397 15.32 -21.00 3.49
N SER A 398 14.24 -20.34 3.06
CA SER A 398 14.32 -19.11 2.26
C SER A 398 14.33 -17.82 3.09
N SER A 399 14.30 -17.91 4.42
CA SER A 399 14.08 -16.76 5.29
C SER A 399 15.04 -16.66 6.47
N VAL A 400 15.83 -17.69 6.74
CA VAL A 400 16.84 -17.71 7.79
C VAL A 400 18.23 -17.54 7.16
N PRO A 401 18.99 -16.50 7.55
CA PRO A 401 20.38 -16.33 7.10
C PRO A 401 21.29 -17.48 7.54
N ASP A 402 22.27 -17.80 6.71
CA ASP A 402 23.17 -18.94 6.94
C ASP A 402 24.00 -18.77 8.23
N VAL A 403 24.35 -17.53 8.58
CA VAL A 403 25.08 -17.16 9.80
C VAL A 403 24.36 -17.56 11.09
N LEU A 404 23.06 -17.84 11.03
CA LEU A 404 22.24 -18.23 12.19
C LEU A 404 21.94 -19.73 12.23
N LEU A 405 22.40 -20.51 11.25
CA LEU A 405 22.16 -21.96 11.21
C LEU A 405 22.88 -22.70 12.32
N SER A 406 24.04 -22.22 12.78
CA SER A 406 24.72 -22.77 13.98
C SER A 406 23.88 -22.63 15.25
N ASN A 407 22.98 -21.66 15.29
CA ASN A 407 22.12 -21.34 16.42
C ASN A 407 20.70 -21.89 16.23
N LEU A 408 20.52 -22.82 15.27
CA LEU A 408 19.28 -23.52 15.03
C LEU A 408 19.08 -24.66 16.04
N VAL A 409 17.96 -24.63 16.74
CA VAL A 409 17.54 -25.61 17.74
C VAL A 409 16.21 -26.22 17.31
N VAL A 410 16.07 -27.55 17.47
CA VAL A 410 14.83 -28.27 17.15
C VAL A 410 14.20 -28.81 18.42
N VAL A 411 12.93 -28.48 18.65
CA VAL A 411 12.13 -28.97 19.78
C VAL A 411 10.96 -29.79 19.24
N LEU A 412 10.97 -31.09 19.55
CA LEU A 412 9.89 -32.00 19.22
C LEU A 412 8.92 -32.11 20.40
N THR A 413 7.68 -31.68 20.20
CA THR A 413 6.60 -31.72 21.20
C THR A 413 5.82 -33.04 21.12
N ASN A 414 4.96 -33.31 22.11
CA ASN A 414 4.11 -34.50 22.21
C ASN A 414 4.88 -35.84 22.14
N CYS A 415 6.18 -35.86 22.41
CA CYS A 415 6.99 -37.06 22.27
C CYS A 415 8.13 -37.14 23.29
N SER A 416 8.75 -38.30 23.32
CA SER A 416 10.02 -38.56 23.98
C SER A 416 11.07 -38.94 22.92
N SER A 417 12.35 -38.97 23.31
CA SER A 417 13.45 -39.37 22.42
C SER A 417 13.26 -40.75 21.79
N THR A 418 12.53 -41.66 22.45
CA THR A 418 12.27 -43.02 21.98
C THR A 418 10.93 -43.18 21.25
N SER A 419 10.04 -42.18 21.32
CA SER A 419 8.69 -42.24 20.74
C SER A 419 8.48 -41.23 19.62
N SER A 420 9.53 -40.51 19.22
CA SER A 420 9.48 -39.56 18.12
C SER A 420 9.48 -40.29 16.78
N ASN A 421 8.55 -39.92 15.90
CA ASN A 421 8.48 -40.44 14.53
C ASN A 421 9.01 -39.43 13.49
N PHE A 422 9.46 -38.25 13.93
CA PHE A 422 9.93 -37.20 13.03
C PHE A 422 11.26 -37.58 12.40
N GLN A 423 11.35 -37.50 11.07
CA GLN A 423 12.56 -37.77 10.33
C GLN A 423 13.35 -36.47 10.08
N PHE A 424 14.53 -36.36 10.69
CA PHE A 424 15.40 -35.18 10.56
C PHE A 424 15.91 -34.94 9.13
N SER A 425 15.89 -35.95 8.24
CA SER A 425 16.18 -35.80 6.81
C SER A 425 15.26 -34.81 6.10
N ALA A 426 14.09 -34.49 6.68
CA ALA A 426 13.24 -33.41 6.17
C ALA A 426 13.92 -32.02 6.24
N LEU A 427 14.93 -31.85 7.09
CA LEU A 427 15.68 -30.61 7.25
C LEU A 427 16.88 -30.50 6.30
N ASP A 428 17.24 -31.56 5.57
CA ASP A 428 18.38 -31.57 4.64
C ASP A 428 18.32 -30.38 3.66
N PRO A 429 19.44 -29.66 3.45
CA PRO A 429 20.81 -30.00 3.87
C PRO A 429 21.22 -29.48 5.26
N TRP A 430 20.28 -28.93 6.06
CA TRP A 430 20.62 -28.46 7.40
C TRP A 430 20.96 -29.62 8.32
N THR A 431 22.21 -29.64 8.80
CA THR A 431 22.67 -30.62 9.77
C THR A 431 22.48 -30.06 11.18
N ILE A 432 21.55 -30.66 11.93
CA ILE A 432 21.30 -30.28 13.33
C ILE A 432 22.17 -31.16 14.24
N GLU A 433 23.04 -30.53 15.02
CA GLU A 433 23.84 -31.24 16.02
C GLU A 433 22.95 -31.93 17.06
N GLU A 434 23.37 -33.09 17.57
CA GLU A 434 22.61 -33.84 18.60
C GLU A 434 22.32 -33.00 19.85
N LYS A 435 23.25 -32.12 20.25
CA LYS A 435 23.08 -31.21 21.40
C LYS A 435 21.99 -30.14 21.18
N ASN A 436 21.55 -29.93 19.94
CA ASN A 436 20.51 -28.98 19.55
C ASN A 436 19.14 -29.67 19.31
N LYS A 437 19.01 -30.97 19.63
CA LYS A 437 17.77 -31.74 19.49
C LYS A 437 17.13 -31.97 20.86
N PHE A 438 15.90 -31.50 21.04
CA PHE A 438 15.17 -31.61 22.30
C PHE A 438 13.82 -32.28 22.10
N TYR A 439 13.42 -33.10 23.07
CA TYR A 439 12.19 -33.89 23.03
C TYR A 439 11.40 -33.62 24.30
N MET A 440 10.19 -33.10 24.15
CA MET A 440 9.35 -32.69 25.26
C MET A 440 7.98 -33.36 25.21
N ASN A 441 7.61 -34.00 26.31
CA ASN A 441 6.25 -34.48 26.53
C ASN A 441 5.45 -33.38 27.23
N ASN A 442 4.40 -32.90 26.56
CA ASN A 442 3.55 -31.81 26.99
C ASN A 442 2.18 -32.27 27.54
N SER A 443 2.00 -33.57 27.81
CA SER A 443 0.76 -34.19 28.28
C SER A 443 0.08 -33.46 29.45
N ALA A 444 0.85 -32.90 30.39
CA ALA A 444 0.30 -32.19 31.56
C ALA A 444 -0.61 -31.00 31.20
N LEU A 445 -0.38 -30.35 30.04
CA LEU A 445 -1.18 -29.21 29.57
C LEU A 445 -2.16 -29.59 28.44
N SER A 446 -2.14 -30.84 27.99
CA SER A 446 -3.00 -31.33 26.88
C SER A 446 -4.43 -31.62 27.32
N HIS A 447 -4.65 -31.86 28.61
CA HIS A 447 -5.97 -32.14 29.20
C HIS A 447 -6.21 -31.30 30.45
N PRO A 448 -7.48 -31.07 30.85
CA PRO A 448 -7.80 -30.39 32.10
C PRO A 448 -7.12 -31.03 33.31
N LYS A 449 -6.69 -30.23 34.28
CA LYS A 449 -6.07 -30.75 35.51
C LYS A 449 -6.94 -31.80 36.22
N LYS A 450 -8.26 -31.59 36.22
CA LYS A 450 -9.25 -32.49 36.83
C LYS A 450 -9.25 -33.92 36.25
N THR A 451 -8.73 -34.13 35.04
CA THR A 451 -8.74 -35.46 34.39
C THR A 451 -7.64 -36.40 34.89
N TRP A 452 -6.60 -35.87 35.55
CA TRP A 452 -5.44 -36.65 35.98
C TRP A 452 -4.95 -36.33 37.40
N ILE A 453 -5.38 -35.23 38.03
CA ILE A 453 -4.85 -34.84 39.36
C ILE A 453 -5.32 -35.74 40.51
N ASP A 454 -6.54 -36.30 40.41
CA ASP A 454 -7.15 -37.13 41.46
C ASP A 454 -7.01 -38.65 41.17
N ASP A 455 -6.46 -39.00 40.01
CA ASP A 455 -6.21 -40.38 39.57
C ASP A 455 -4.71 -40.68 39.75
N LEU A 456 -4.38 -41.56 40.70
CA LEU A 456 -2.98 -41.80 41.10
C LEU A 456 -2.12 -42.30 39.93
N GLU A 457 -2.62 -43.24 39.13
CA GLU A 457 -1.88 -43.82 38.02
C GLU A 457 -1.61 -42.77 36.93
N LYS A 458 -2.64 -41.98 36.58
CA LYS A 458 -2.49 -40.88 35.62
C LYS A 458 -1.59 -39.77 36.16
N PHE A 459 -1.69 -39.45 37.44
CA PHE A 459 -0.86 -38.42 38.06
C PHE A 459 0.61 -38.83 38.01
N GLU A 460 0.95 -40.08 38.33
CA GLU A 460 2.33 -40.59 38.27
C GLU A 460 2.89 -40.55 36.85
N GLU A 461 2.10 -40.90 35.83
CA GLU A 461 2.49 -40.81 34.42
C GLU A 461 2.77 -39.35 34.00
N ILE A 462 1.86 -38.44 34.33
CA ILE A 462 1.98 -37.01 34.04
C ILE A 462 3.17 -36.41 34.80
N GLU A 463 3.37 -36.78 36.07
CA GLU A 463 4.47 -36.30 36.89
C GLU A 463 5.83 -36.77 36.36
N TYR A 464 5.92 -38.02 35.93
CA TYR A 464 7.11 -38.54 35.27
C TYR A 464 7.43 -37.77 33.98
N GLY A 465 6.43 -37.56 33.12
CA GLY A 465 6.55 -36.76 31.91
C GLY A 465 6.98 -35.32 32.19
N TRP A 466 6.33 -34.67 33.17
CA TRP A 466 6.63 -33.31 33.61
C TRP A 466 8.06 -33.15 34.11
N LYS A 467 8.51 -34.01 35.03
CA LYS A 467 9.89 -34.00 35.56
C LYS A 467 10.93 -34.20 34.46
N LYS A 468 10.63 -35.03 33.45
CA LYS A 468 11.51 -35.20 32.28
C LYS A 468 11.53 -33.95 31.42
N SER A 469 10.37 -33.37 31.11
CA SER A 469 10.26 -32.14 30.33
C SER A 469 10.94 -30.94 31.00
N MET A 470 10.83 -30.78 32.32
CA MET A 470 11.55 -29.72 33.06
C MET A 470 13.07 -29.88 33.00
N ARG A 471 13.59 -31.11 33.05
CA ARG A 471 15.02 -31.38 32.82
C ARG A 471 15.46 -31.04 31.40
N VAL A 472 14.62 -31.34 30.41
CA VAL A 472 14.88 -30.99 29.00
C VAL A 472 14.89 -29.46 28.82
N LEU A 473 13.97 -28.72 29.44
CA LEU A 473 13.97 -27.25 29.40
C LEU A 473 15.21 -26.65 30.07
N HIS A 474 15.67 -27.23 31.17
CA HIS A 474 16.92 -26.82 31.80
C HIS A 474 18.12 -26.99 30.84
N GLN A 475 18.21 -28.14 30.16
CA GLN A 475 19.24 -28.39 29.14
C GLN A 475 19.12 -27.44 27.95
N LEU A 476 17.89 -27.17 27.51
CA LEU A 476 17.60 -26.24 26.41
C LEU A 476 18.07 -24.82 26.74
N VAL A 477 17.73 -24.30 27.92
CA VAL A 477 18.14 -22.96 28.36
C VAL A 477 19.67 -22.86 28.52
N LYS A 478 20.30 -23.92 29.04
CA LYS A 478 21.77 -24.03 29.07
C LYS A 478 22.38 -24.05 27.66
N GLN A 479 21.76 -24.74 26.71
CA GLN A 479 22.26 -24.77 25.34
C GLN A 479 22.12 -23.41 24.65
N ILE A 480 21.00 -22.71 24.84
CA ILE A 480 20.77 -21.36 24.30
C ILE A 480 21.86 -20.39 24.78
N THR A 481 22.26 -20.48 26.05
CA THR A 481 23.33 -19.63 26.59
C THR A 481 24.71 -19.98 26.02
N GLN A 482 24.96 -21.25 25.68
CA GLN A 482 26.21 -21.70 25.06
C GLN A 482 26.33 -21.34 23.58
N LEU A 483 25.21 -21.24 22.85
CA LEU A 483 25.19 -20.83 21.44
C LEU A 483 25.61 -19.36 21.25
N GLY A 484 25.51 -18.54 22.30
CA GLY A 484 25.91 -17.13 22.28
C GLY A 484 24.98 -16.25 21.43
N HIS A 485 25.38 -14.99 21.24
CA HIS A 485 24.62 -14.00 20.48
C HIS A 485 25.17 -13.86 19.06
N VAL A 486 24.30 -13.95 18.07
CA VAL A 486 24.59 -13.62 16.67
C VAL A 486 23.87 -12.31 16.32
N THR A 487 24.55 -11.42 15.60
CA THR A 487 23.95 -10.16 15.13
C THR A 487 22.80 -10.42 14.18
N SER A 488 21.68 -9.70 14.33
CA SER A 488 20.51 -9.87 13.46
C SER A 488 20.53 -9.00 12.20
N ASP A 489 21.62 -8.28 11.93
CA ASP A 489 21.80 -7.45 10.73
C ASP A 489 21.55 -8.22 9.43
N ALA A 490 21.91 -9.51 9.40
CA ALA A 490 21.68 -10.39 8.25
C ALA A 490 20.19 -10.56 7.91
N PHE A 491 19.27 -10.47 8.89
CA PHE A 491 17.83 -10.44 8.63
C PHE A 491 17.39 -9.12 7.98
N GLY A 492 17.97 -8.01 8.40
CA GLY A 492 17.71 -6.68 7.81
C GLY A 492 18.21 -6.60 6.36
N GLU A 493 19.42 -7.09 6.08
CA GLU A 493 19.96 -7.18 4.73
C GLU A 493 19.12 -8.11 3.84
N LEU A 494 18.77 -9.31 4.34
CA LEU A 494 17.91 -10.25 3.63
C LEU A 494 16.56 -9.62 3.27
N ARG A 495 15.91 -8.93 4.22
CA ARG A 495 14.64 -8.25 4.02
C ARG A 495 14.75 -7.12 2.99
N LYS A 496 15.78 -6.26 3.09
CA LYS A 496 16.02 -5.17 2.12
C LYS A 496 16.19 -5.72 0.72
N LYS A 497 17.02 -6.75 0.54
CA LYS A 497 17.26 -7.39 -0.76
C LYS A 497 15.99 -8.03 -1.34
N LYS A 498 15.20 -8.75 -0.53
CA LYS A 498 13.87 -9.27 -0.95
C LYS A 498 12.95 -8.14 -1.43
N SER A 499 12.89 -7.04 -0.69
CA SER A 499 12.07 -5.88 -1.07
C SER A 499 12.54 -5.21 -2.35
N GLU A 500 13.86 -5.07 -2.55
CA GLU A 500 14.46 -4.52 -3.77
C GLU A 500 14.18 -5.40 -4.98
N ILE A 501 14.36 -6.72 -4.87
CA ILE A 501 14.04 -7.69 -5.93
C ILE A 501 12.57 -7.54 -6.33
N LYS A 502 11.64 -7.53 -5.35
CA LYS A 502 10.21 -7.36 -5.61
C LYS A 502 9.88 -6.03 -6.29
N SER A 503 10.52 -4.94 -5.87
CA SER A 503 10.33 -3.61 -6.47
C SER A 503 10.84 -3.56 -7.92
N ASN A 504 12.08 -4.03 -8.15
CA ASN A 504 12.71 -4.05 -9.47
C ASN A 504 11.93 -4.93 -10.45
N LEU A 505 11.41 -6.06 -9.99
CA LEU A 505 10.60 -6.98 -10.78
C LEU A 505 9.26 -6.36 -11.19
N ASN A 506 8.57 -5.68 -10.27
CA ASN A 506 7.35 -4.95 -10.58
C ASN A 506 7.60 -3.80 -11.57
N ALA A 507 8.72 -3.08 -11.42
CA ALA A 507 9.13 -2.06 -12.38
C ALA A 507 9.40 -2.67 -13.76
N HIS A 508 10.13 -3.79 -13.82
CA HIS A 508 10.44 -4.51 -15.05
C HIS A 508 9.16 -4.96 -15.80
N ILE A 509 8.17 -5.49 -15.06
CA ILE A 509 6.84 -5.85 -15.61
C ILE A 509 6.14 -4.63 -16.23
N ASN A 510 6.17 -3.48 -15.55
CA ASN A 510 5.50 -2.28 -16.04
C ASN A 510 6.20 -1.67 -17.26
N ASP A 511 7.53 -1.68 -17.30
CA ASP A 511 8.29 -1.16 -18.44
C ASP A 511 8.20 -2.10 -19.65
N MET A 512 8.12 -3.41 -19.44
CA MET A 512 7.76 -4.37 -20.50
C MET A 512 6.40 -4.03 -21.12
N LYS A 513 5.37 -3.75 -20.30
CA LYS A 513 4.04 -3.35 -20.83
C LYS A 513 4.14 -2.10 -21.69
N LYS A 514 4.89 -1.09 -21.26
CA LYS A 514 5.10 0.14 -22.05
C LYS A 514 5.81 -0.16 -23.36
N LEU A 515 6.86 -0.96 -23.32
CA LEU A 515 7.64 -1.35 -24.50
C LEU A 515 6.73 -1.98 -25.57
N TYR A 516 5.84 -2.90 -25.17
CA TYR A 516 4.92 -3.53 -26.12
C TYR A 516 3.88 -2.56 -26.71
N VAL A 517 3.36 -1.62 -25.91
CA VAL A 517 2.45 -0.58 -26.41
C VAL A 517 3.14 0.31 -27.43
N LEU A 518 4.38 0.73 -27.16
CA LEU A 518 5.16 1.56 -28.08
C LEU A 518 5.55 0.79 -29.36
N GLN A 519 5.88 -0.50 -29.27
CA GLN A 519 6.16 -1.34 -30.44
C GLN A 519 4.94 -1.49 -31.36
N ASN A 520 3.74 -1.69 -30.81
CA ASN A 520 2.52 -1.73 -31.62
C ASN A 520 2.28 -0.39 -32.35
N LYS A 521 2.44 0.73 -31.63
CA LYS A 521 2.33 2.06 -32.22
C LYS A 521 3.36 2.30 -33.32
N LEU A 522 4.58 1.78 -33.16
CA LEU A 522 5.62 1.86 -34.18
C LEU A 522 5.22 1.06 -35.43
N ALA A 523 4.67 -0.14 -35.27
CA ALA A 523 4.16 -0.93 -36.39
C ALA A 523 3.01 -0.21 -37.13
N ASP A 524 2.08 0.41 -36.40
CA ASP A 524 0.99 1.21 -36.98
C ASP A 524 1.51 2.41 -37.78
N LEU A 525 2.52 3.11 -37.23
CA LEU A 525 3.16 4.25 -37.92
C LEU A 525 3.94 3.80 -39.16
N GLN A 526 4.65 2.67 -39.10
CA GLN A 526 5.31 2.09 -40.26
C GLN A 526 4.31 1.69 -41.35
N HIS A 527 3.15 1.16 -40.97
CA HIS A 527 2.09 0.88 -41.94
C HIS A 527 1.53 2.18 -42.56
N ALA A 528 1.28 3.20 -41.74
CA ALA A 528 0.84 4.51 -42.21
C ALA A 528 1.87 5.19 -43.13
N GLU A 529 3.17 5.02 -42.87
CA GLU A 529 4.26 5.51 -43.72
C GLU A 529 4.23 4.83 -45.10
N ASN A 530 4.06 3.50 -45.13
CA ASN A 530 3.92 2.76 -46.38
C ASN A 530 2.71 3.24 -47.20
N VAL A 531 1.56 3.47 -46.56
CA VAL A 531 0.35 4.01 -47.23
C VAL A 531 0.59 5.42 -47.76
N ALA A 532 1.27 6.28 -46.99
CA ALA A 532 1.65 7.62 -47.43
C ALA A 532 2.62 7.58 -48.62
N SER A 533 3.61 6.68 -48.59
CA SER A 533 4.56 6.44 -49.69
C SER A 533 3.85 6.02 -50.99
N ILE A 534 2.89 5.09 -50.91
CA ILE A 534 2.05 4.69 -52.05
C ILE A 534 1.23 5.87 -52.58
N SER A 535 0.71 6.72 -51.70
CA SER A 535 -0.06 7.92 -52.09
C SER A 535 0.83 8.96 -52.79
N VAL A 536 2.07 9.15 -52.34
CA VAL A 536 3.05 10.01 -53.02
C VAL A 536 3.35 9.51 -54.44
N LEU A 537 3.48 8.18 -54.62
CA LEU A 537 3.70 7.57 -55.93
C LEU A 537 2.48 7.75 -56.85
N SER A 538 1.26 7.60 -56.34
CA SER A 538 0.03 7.69 -57.15
C SER A 538 -0.23 9.10 -57.71
N TYR A 539 0.23 10.15 -57.01
CA TYR A 539 0.11 11.54 -57.46
C TYR A 539 1.35 12.08 -58.18
N SER A 540 2.35 11.24 -58.47
CA SER A 540 3.62 11.65 -59.12
C SER A 540 3.45 12.14 -60.57
N ASN A 541 2.33 11.83 -61.22
CA ASN A 541 1.98 12.18 -62.60
C ASN A 541 1.32 13.57 -62.74
N TYR A 542 1.53 14.49 -61.80
CA TYR A 542 0.94 15.84 -61.81
C TYR A 542 1.47 16.74 -62.94
N ARG A 543 2.55 16.35 -63.63
CA ARG A 543 3.07 17.00 -64.83
C ARG A 543 2.66 16.18 -66.05
N GLN A 544 1.83 16.76 -66.91
CA GLN A 544 1.35 16.10 -68.12
C GLN A 544 1.66 16.94 -69.35
N ASN A 545 2.04 16.29 -70.44
CA ASN A 545 2.21 16.96 -71.72
C ASN A 545 0.86 16.92 -72.45
N THR A 546 0.31 18.09 -72.76
CA THR A 546 -0.96 18.22 -73.51
C THR A 546 -0.71 18.94 -74.82
N GLU A 547 -1.23 18.40 -75.90
CA GLU A 547 -1.22 19.06 -77.21
C GLU A 547 -2.36 20.06 -77.26
N MET A 548 -2.04 21.35 -77.42
CA MET A 548 -3.04 22.38 -77.68
C MET A 548 -2.98 22.84 -79.14
N GLU A 549 -4.15 22.90 -79.77
CA GLU A 549 -4.34 23.56 -81.06
C GLU A 549 -4.41 25.08 -80.86
N PHE A 550 -3.57 25.81 -81.58
CA PHE A 550 -3.64 27.27 -81.65
C PHE A 550 -3.61 27.73 -83.11
N ILE A 551 -4.10 28.94 -83.34
CA ILE A 551 -4.14 29.54 -84.68
C ILE A 551 -2.94 30.47 -84.80
N ASP A 552 -2.03 30.12 -85.70
CA ASP A 552 -0.87 30.94 -86.05
C ASP A 552 -1.20 31.75 -87.32
N THR A 553 -0.66 32.96 -87.42
CA THR A 553 -0.81 33.78 -88.63
C THR A 553 0.39 33.57 -89.53
N VAL A 554 0.19 32.87 -90.64
CA VAL A 554 1.25 32.58 -91.60
C VAL A 554 1.23 33.62 -92.70
N HIS A 555 2.35 34.29 -92.89
CA HIS A 555 2.53 35.27 -93.95
C HIS A 555 2.41 34.61 -95.34
N THR A 556 1.70 35.26 -96.25
CA THR A 556 1.51 34.82 -97.64
C THR A 556 2.10 35.85 -98.60
N SER A 557 2.63 35.42 -99.75
CA SER A 557 3.12 36.35 -100.78
C SER A 557 2.00 37.15 -101.45
N TYR A 558 0.76 36.65 -101.36
CA TYR A 558 -0.47 37.19 -101.94
C TYR A 558 -1.44 37.73 -100.88
N TYR A 559 -2.42 38.53 -101.32
CA TYR A 559 -3.48 39.09 -100.47
C TYR A 559 -4.63 38.10 -100.26
N ASN A 560 -5.09 37.98 -99.02
CA ASN A 560 -6.29 37.24 -98.62
C ASN A 560 -7.32 38.22 -98.08
N VAL A 561 -8.60 37.92 -98.27
CA VAL A 561 -9.70 38.66 -97.64
C VAL A 561 -10.11 37.94 -96.37
N LEU A 562 -9.93 38.62 -95.23
CA LEU A 562 -10.26 38.12 -93.89
C LEU A 562 -11.45 38.87 -93.32
N CYS A 563 -12.21 38.21 -92.46
CA CYS A 563 -13.33 38.82 -91.75
C CYS A 563 -12.94 39.16 -90.30
N LYS A 564 -13.15 40.40 -89.86
CA LYS A 564 -12.92 40.83 -88.47
C LYS A 564 -13.78 40.06 -87.46
N LYS A 565 -14.96 39.59 -87.89
CA LYS A 565 -15.90 38.83 -87.05
C LYS A 565 -15.61 37.33 -87.01
N HIS A 566 -14.89 36.81 -88.01
CA HIS A 566 -14.55 35.40 -88.13
C HIS A 566 -13.04 35.24 -88.39
N PRO A 567 -12.19 35.55 -87.39
CA PRO A 567 -10.73 35.63 -87.56
C PRO A 567 -10.06 34.30 -87.94
N THR A 568 -10.77 33.18 -87.75
CA THR A 568 -10.28 31.82 -88.07
C THR A 568 -10.55 31.41 -89.51
N ASN A 569 -11.38 32.17 -90.24
CA ASN A 569 -11.85 31.80 -91.56
C ASN A 569 -11.34 32.78 -92.62
N VAL A 570 -10.86 32.24 -93.74
CA VAL A 570 -10.47 33.05 -94.89
C VAL A 570 -11.67 33.16 -95.83
N CYS A 571 -12.13 34.38 -96.08
CA CYS A 571 -13.29 34.64 -96.94
C CYS A 571 -12.93 34.65 -98.43
N CYS A 572 -11.67 34.92 -98.78
CA CYS A 572 -11.12 34.72 -100.12
C CYS A 572 -9.61 34.47 -100.01
N ASN A 573 -9.12 33.37 -100.59
CA ASN A 573 -7.68 33.11 -100.71
C ASN A 573 -7.16 33.70 -102.02
N ASN A 574 -5.94 34.25 -102.02
CA ASN A 574 -5.25 34.77 -103.21
C ASN A 574 -6.17 35.65 -104.08
N CYS A 575 -6.62 36.76 -103.50
CA CYS A 575 -7.55 37.65 -104.17
C CYS A 575 -6.84 38.40 -105.31
N ASP A 576 -7.34 38.23 -106.53
CA ASP A 576 -6.82 38.83 -107.77
C ASP A 576 -6.90 40.38 -107.82
N ASN A 577 -7.40 41.03 -106.77
CA ASN A 577 -7.55 42.49 -106.73
C ASN A 577 -6.25 43.25 -106.41
N GLU A 578 -5.15 42.55 -106.07
CA GLU A 578 -3.79 43.07 -105.79
C GLU A 578 -3.71 44.39 -104.99
N GLY A 579 -4.72 44.73 -104.19
CA GLY A 579 -4.84 46.03 -103.51
C GLY A 579 -5.05 47.24 -104.42
N PHE A 580 -5.18 47.05 -105.74
CA PHE A 580 -5.37 48.12 -106.73
C PHE A 580 -6.86 48.41 -106.97
N TRP A 581 -7.71 47.39 -106.91
CA TRP A 581 -9.16 47.52 -107.12
C TRP A 581 -9.93 47.43 -105.80
N PRO A 582 -11.06 48.14 -105.65
CA PRO A 582 -11.85 48.10 -104.41
C PRO A 582 -12.24 46.68 -104.02
N MET A 583 -12.11 46.30 -102.74
CA MET A 583 -12.48 44.98 -102.19
C MET A 583 -13.93 44.58 -102.52
N ALA A 584 -14.82 45.54 -102.86
CA ALA A 584 -16.17 45.29 -103.37
C ALA A 584 -16.20 44.44 -104.65
N ASN A 585 -15.14 44.45 -105.45
CA ASN A 585 -14.99 43.68 -106.69
C ASN A 585 -14.47 42.26 -106.46
N CYS A 586 -14.08 41.91 -105.22
CA CYS A 586 -13.64 40.55 -104.91
C CYS A 586 -14.79 39.56 -105.12
N GLN A 587 -14.51 38.44 -105.77
CA GLN A 587 -15.50 37.40 -106.07
C GLN A 587 -16.21 36.87 -104.81
N ALA A 588 -15.61 36.99 -103.62
CA ALA A 588 -16.26 36.59 -102.38
C ALA A 588 -17.49 37.43 -102.01
N PHE A 589 -17.69 38.61 -102.61
CA PHE A 589 -18.83 39.48 -102.33
C PHE A 589 -19.90 39.41 -103.43
N ARG A 590 -21.17 39.38 -103.00
CA ARG A 590 -22.33 39.59 -103.87
C ARG A 590 -23.25 40.58 -103.18
N SER A 591 -23.59 41.68 -103.86
CA SER A 591 -24.41 42.77 -103.28
C SER A 591 -23.88 43.27 -101.92
N TYR A 592 -22.56 43.49 -101.80
CA TYR A 592 -21.87 43.96 -100.59
C TYR A 592 -21.94 43.04 -99.36
N VAL A 593 -22.36 41.77 -99.54
CA VAL A 593 -22.36 40.73 -98.50
C VAL A 593 -21.43 39.60 -98.91
N CYS A 594 -20.61 39.13 -97.97
CA CYS A 594 -19.69 38.01 -98.20
C CYS A 594 -20.45 36.70 -98.32
N ARG A 595 -20.18 35.92 -99.38
CA ARG A 595 -20.78 34.60 -99.60
C ARG A 595 -20.26 33.51 -98.67
N HIS A 596 -19.07 33.70 -98.09
CA HIS A 596 -18.45 32.72 -97.20
C HIS A 596 -18.89 32.83 -95.75
N CYS A 597 -19.01 34.06 -95.21
CA CYS A 597 -19.33 34.26 -93.79
C CYS A 597 -20.58 35.12 -93.53
N GLY A 598 -21.29 35.55 -94.57
CA GLY A 598 -22.52 36.34 -94.47
C GLY A 598 -22.36 37.77 -93.92
N CYS A 599 -21.13 38.21 -93.62
CA CYS A 599 -20.88 39.56 -93.08
C CYS A 599 -20.83 40.62 -94.18
N LYS A 600 -21.05 41.88 -93.80
CA LYS A 600 -21.00 43.01 -94.73
C LYS A 600 -19.56 43.31 -95.17
N LEU A 601 -19.38 43.93 -96.34
CA LEU A 601 -18.07 44.30 -96.89
C LEU A 601 -17.17 45.02 -95.87
N ARG A 602 -17.72 45.97 -95.10
CA ARG A 602 -16.99 46.74 -94.06
C ARG A 602 -16.36 45.91 -92.94
N ASP A 603 -16.84 44.69 -92.72
CA ASP A 603 -16.33 43.79 -91.69
C ASP A 603 -15.14 42.96 -92.20
N HIS A 604 -14.68 43.19 -93.43
CA HIS A 604 -13.58 42.48 -94.05
C HIS A 604 -12.38 43.41 -94.31
N PHE A 605 -11.21 42.81 -94.46
CA PHE A 605 -9.98 43.51 -94.81
C PHE A 605 -9.05 42.59 -95.59
N GLU A 606 -8.19 43.20 -96.40
CA GLU A 606 -7.15 42.49 -97.13
C GLU A 606 -5.89 42.39 -96.26
N ALA A 607 -5.27 41.21 -96.25
CA ALA A 607 -4.05 40.96 -95.50
C ALA A 607 -3.16 39.95 -96.21
N LYS A 608 -1.83 40.14 -96.14
CA LYS A 608 -0.82 39.19 -96.63
C LYS A 608 -0.50 38.10 -95.60
N TYR A 609 -1.53 37.60 -94.93
CA TYR A 609 -1.41 36.45 -94.05
C TYR A 609 -2.71 35.66 -94.03
N LYS A 610 -2.65 34.42 -93.57
CA LYS A 610 -3.83 33.58 -93.31
C LYS A 610 -3.70 32.87 -91.95
N PRO A 611 -4.80 32.61 -91.25
CA PRO A 611 -4.80 31.74 -90.06
C PRO A 611 -4.50 30.28 -90.47
N GLU A 612 -3.57 29.64 -89.80
CA GLU A 612 -3.25 28.21 -89.92
C GLU A 612 -3.32 27.53 -88.55
N ARG A 613 -3.90 26.32 -88.48
CA ARG A 613 -3.96 25.54 -87.23
C ARG A 613 -2.65 24.80 -87.01
N LYS A 614 -1.99 25.04 -85.87
CA LYS A 614 -0.78 24.32 -85.44
C LYS A 614 -1.01 23.69 -84.07
N THR A 615 -0.35 22.56 -83.82
CA THR A 615 -0.31 21.91 -82.51
C THR A 615 1.00 22.25 -81.82
N LYS A 616 0.95 22.59 -80.53
CA LYS A 616 2.13 22.73 -79.67
C LYS A 616 1.90 21.92 -78.41
N THR A 617 2.88 21.08 -78.07
CA THR A 617 2.90 20.36 -76.80
C THR A 617 3.31 21.33 -75.70
N ILE A 618 2.47 21.50 -74.69
CA ILE A 618 2.81 22.26 -73.49
C ILE A 618 2.74 21.35 -72.26
N GLU A 619 3.62 21.60 -71.29
CA GLU A 619 3.57 20.93 -69.99
C GLU A 619 2.50 21.62 -69.14
N VAL A 620 1.43 20.89 -68.82
CA VAL A 620 0.35 21.33 -67.96
C VAL A 620 0.55 20.72 -66.58
N ILE A 621 0.53 21.57 -65.56
CA ILE A 621 0.56 21.16 -64.16
C ILE A 621 -0.88 21.02 -63.68
N LEU A 622 -1.27 19.80 -63.31
CA LEU A 622 -2.56 19.54 -62.67
C LEU A 622 -2.51 20.03 -61.22
N GLN A 623 -3.00 21.25 -60.97
CA GLN A 623 -2.86 21.90 -59.67
C GLN A 623 -3.46 21.09 -58.51
N GLU A 624 -4.62 20.46 -58.69
CA GLU A 624 -5.24 19.62 -57.67
C GLU A 624 -4.37 18.38 -57.35
N THR A 625 -3.82 17.72 -58.37
CA THR A 625 -2.91 16.56 -58.21
C THR A 625 -1.62 16.97 -57.52
N LYS A 626 -1.05 18.12 -57.89
CA LYS A 626 0.13 18.69 -57.23
C LYS A 626 -0.13 18.99 -55.75
N GLN A 627 -1.28 19.58 -55.43
CA GLN A 627 -1.65 19.87 -54.05
C GLN A 627 -1.76 18.59 -53.21
N ARG A 628 -2.37 17.52 -53.77
CA ARG A 628 -2.44 16.20 -53.11
C ARG A 628 -1.07 15.54 -52.95
N TYR A 629 -0.19 15.68 -53.94
CA TYR A 629 1.20 15.21 -53.86
C TYR A 629 1.95 15.91 -52.73
N ASP A 630 1.91 17.24 -52.67
CA ASP A 630 2.61 18.04 -51.65
C ASP A 630 2.09 17.72 -50.24
N GLN A 631 0.76 17.58 -50.07
CA GLN A 631 0.14 17.14 -48.81
C GLN A 631 0.62 15.74 -48.38
N SER A 632 0.62 14.77 -49.30
CA SER A 632 1.05 13.40 -49.02
C SER A 632 2.54 13.34 -48.63
N LYS A 633 3.39 14.15 -49.28
CA LYS A 633 4.82 14.25 -48.98
C LYS A 633 5.09 14.88 -47.61
N GLN A 634 4.32 15.91 -47.24
CA GLN A 634 4.39 16.51 -45.90
C GLN A 634 3.93 15.52 -44.81
N GLN A 635 2.87 14.76 -45.07
CA GLN A 635 2.38 13.73 -44.16
C GLN A 635 3.43 12.61 -43.98
N GLN A 636 4.05 12.13 -45.06
CA GLN A 636 5.12 11.13 -45.00
C GLN A 636 6.30 11.61 -44.14
N ALA A 637 6.79 12.83 -44.37
CA ALA A 637 7.90 13.39 -43.59
C ALA A 637 7.57 13.49 -42.09
N THR A 638 6.32 13.85 -41.76
CA THR A 638 5.84 13.92 -40.37
C THR A 638 5.83 12.53 -39.71
N ILE A 639 5.32 11.52 -40.41
CA ILE A 639 5.28 10.13 -39.92
C ILE A 639 6.71 9.59 -39.74
N GLN A 640 7.61 9.84 -40.68
CA GLN A 640 9.03 9.43 -40.59
C GLN A 640 9.72 10.07 -39.37
N GLY A 641 9.46 11.34 -39.08
CA GLY A 641 9.96 11.99 -37.87
C GLY A 641 9.44 11.34 -36.59
N GLN A 642 8.15 10.98 -36.55
CA GLN A 642 7.55 10.26 -35.41
C GLN A 642 8.13 8.84 -35.24
N ILE A 643 8.38 8.11 -36.33
CA ILE A 643 9.03 6.80 -36.30
C ILE A 643 10.44 6.92 -35.71
N GLY A 644 11.24 7.90 -36.16
CA GLY A 644 12.59 8.12 -35.65
C GLY A 644 12.62 8.41 -34.14
N SER A 645 11.75 9.30 -33.66
CA SER A 645 11.63 9.60 -32.22
C SER A 645 11.22 8.37 -31.41
N LEU A 646 10.18 7.66 -31.86
CA LEU A 646 9.65 6.50 -31.15
C LEU A 646 10.62 5.32 -31.14
N SER A 647 11.39 5.13 -32.20
CA SER A 647 12.47 4.14 -32.27
C SER A 647 13.57 4.43 -31.26
N GLY A 648 13.98 5.70 -31.13
CA GLY A 648 14.97 6.11 -30.13
C GLY A 648 14.49 5.87 -28.70
N ASP A 649 13.23 6.23 -28.39
CA ASP A 649 12.63 5.97 -27.09
C ASP A 649 12.55 4.46 -26.77
N LEU A 650 12.27 3.63 -27.78
CA LEU A 650 12.24 2.18 -27.64
C LEU A 650 13.62 1.59 -27.33
N ASP A 651 14.67 2.06 -27.97
CA ASP A 651 16.03 1.57 -27.71
C ASP A 651 16.51 1.97 -26.30
N LEU A 652 16.18 3.19 -25.85
CA LEU A 652 16.43 3.61 -24.48
C LEU A 652 15.69 2.72 -23.47
N LEU A 653 14.42 2.42 -23.72
CA LEU A 653 13.61 1.59 -22.84
C LEU A 653 14.10 0.13 -22.81
N LYS A 654 14.57 -0.42 -23.94
CA LYS A 654 15.21 -1.74 -23.99
C LYS A 654 16.47 -1.80 -23.14
N ASN A 655 17.35 -0.80 -23.26
CA ASN A 655 18.59 -0.73 -22.47
C ASN A 655 18.30 -0.61 -20.96
N ASP A 656 17.28 0.16 -20.58
CA ASP A 656 16.83 0.27 -19.18
C ASP A 656 16.24 -1.05 -18.66
N LEU A 657 15.48 -1.77 -19.49
CA LEU A 657 14.99 -3.11 -19.17
C LEU A 657 16.14 -4.09 -18.93
N ASP A 658 17.17 -4.10 -19.80
CA ASP A 658 18.34 -4.97 -19.66
C ASP A 658 19.14 -4.62 -18.39
N THR A 659 19.31 -3.33 -18.10
CA THR A 659 19.98 -2.86 -16.87
C THR A 659 19.23 -3.30 -15.61
N LYS A 660 17.89 -3.25 -15.62
CA LYS A 660 17.05 -3.72 -14.50
C LYS A 660 17.10 -5.23 -14.33
N ALA A 661 17.11 -5.99 -15.44
CA ALA A 661 17.27 -7.43 -15.39
C ALA A 661 18.62 -7.81 -14.76
N GLN A 662 19.70 -7.12 -15.11
CA GLN A 662 21.01 -7.32 -14.49
C GLN A 662 21.00 -7.03 -12.98
N LYS A 663 20.39 -5.91 -12.54
CA LYS A 663 20.24 -5.61 -11.11
C LYS A 663 19.48 -6.67 -10.33
N ILE A 664 18.46 -7.28 -10.94
CA ILE A 664 17.73 -8.40 -10.32
C ILE A 664 18.68 -9.58 -10.12
N ILE A 665 19.49 -9.91 -11.13
CA ILE A 665 20.49 -10.99 -11.06
C ILE A 665 21.53 -10.71 -9.97
N ASP A 666 22.08 -9.49 -9.93
CA ASP A 666 23.10 -9.10 -8.96
C ASP A 666 22.55 -9.20 -7.53
N ASN A 667 21.34 -8.67 -7.29
CA ASN A 667 20.66 -8.78 -6.00
C ASN A 667 20.36 -10.23 -5.62
N CYS A 668 20.02 -11.10 -6.58
CA CYS A 668 19.86 -12.52 -6.33
C CYS A 668 21.18 -13.18 -5.93
N GLY A 669 22.29 -12.84 -6.58
CA GLY A 669 23.63 -13.33 -6.24
C GLY A 669 24.05 -12.93 -4.82
N GLU A 670 23.85 -11.67 -4.45
CA GLU A 670 24.12 -11.17 -3.10
C GLU A 670 23.23 -11.85 -2.05
N LEU A 671 21.95 -12.04 -2.35
CA LEU A 671 21.01 -12.69 -1.44
C LEU A 671 21.43 -14.15 -1.17
N ARG A 672 21.96 -14.85 -2.18
CA ARG A 672 22.50 -16.20 -2.02
C ARG A 672 23.71 -16.27 -1.10
N ASN A 673 24.53 -15.21 -1.03
CA ASN A 673 25.64 -15.13 -0.10
C ASN A 673 25.17 -15.00 1.35
N ILE A 674 23.98 -14.44 1.58
CA ILE A 674 23.36 -14.29 2.92
C ILE A 674 22.58 -15.56 3.30
N CYS A 675 21.89 -16.16 2.33
CA CYS A 675 21.02 -17.32 2.51
C CYS A 675 21.18 -18.29 1.32
N SER A 676 22.04 -19.30 1.47
CA SER A 676 22.39 -20.20 0.37
C SER A 676 21.27 -21.14 -0.06
N GLN A 677 20.29 -21.38 0.83
CA GLN A 677 19.13 -22.24 0.60
C GLN A 677 17.91 -21.50 0.04
N PHE A 678 18.09 -20.23 -0.35
CA PHE A 678 17.02 -19.43 -0.90
C PHE A 678 16.48 -19.99 -2.23
N SER A 679 15.17 -20.25 -2.30
CA SER A 679 14.48 -20.68 -3.52
C SER A 679 14.00 -19.47 -4.33
N PHE A 680 14.79 -19.07 -5.34
CA PHE A 680 14.41 -18.01 -6.28
C PHE A 680 13.17 -18.39 -7.11
N ALA A 681 12.94 -19.67 -7.33
CA ALA A 681 11.87 -20.19 -8.18
C ALA A 681 10.50 -19.88 -7.57
N ASP A 682 10.34 -20.08 -6.27
CA ASP A 682 9.06 -19.83 -5.59
C ASP A 682 8.77 -18.34 -5.45
N GLU A 683 9.80 -17.53 -5.15
CA GLU A 683 9.63 -16.09 -4.91
C GLU A 683 9.44 -15.29 -6.22
N LEU A 684 9.97 -15.80 -7.34
CA LEU A 684 9.82 -15.20 -8.67
C LEU A 684 8.70 -15.82 -9.52
N ALA A 685 8.15 -16.99 -9.17
CA ALA A 685 7.15 -17.71 -9.97
C ALA A 685 5.95 -16.84 -10.34
N SER A 686 5.35 -16.16 -9.36
CA SER A 686 4.15 -15.33 -9.59
C SER A 686 4.44 -14.16 -10.55
N ALA A 687 5.62 -13.56 -10.44
CA ALA A 687 6.03 -12.47 -11.31
C ALA A 687 6.43 -12.93 -12.71
N ILE A 688 7.08 -14.10 -12.83
CA ILE A 688 7.37 -14.73 -14.11
C ILE A 688 6.06 -15.08 -14.82
N ASP A 689 5.07 -15.63 -14.10
CA ASP A 689 3.74 -15.89 -14.67
C ASP A 689 3.05 -14.59 -15.11
N ALA A 690 3.16 -13.51 -14.33
CA ALA A 690 2.67 -12.21 -14.74
C ALA A 690 3.37 -11.70 -16.01
N MET A 691 4.69 -11.84 -16.11
CA MET A 691 5.46 -11.49 -17.31
C MET A 691 5.02 -12.34 -18.52
N LYS A 692 4.84 -13.64 -18.35
CA LYS A 692 4.37 -14.55 -19.41
C LYS A 692 2.97 -14.19 -19.87
N ASN A 693 2.07 -13.86 -18.95
CA ASN A 693 0.71 -13.44 -19.28
C ASN A 693 0.69 -12.13 -20.07
N VAL A 694 1.51 -11.15 -19.69
CA VAL A 694 1.67 -9.90 -20.44
C VAL A 694 2.21 -10.17 -21.84
N ALA A 695 3.29 -10.95 -21.96
CA ALA A 695 3.88 -11.29 -23.25
C ALA A 695 2.90 -12.10 -24.14
N ASN A 696 2.08 -12.97 -23.55
CA ASN A 696 1.04 -13.70 -24.28
C ASN A 696 -0.11 -12.82 -24.79
N SER A 697 -0.33 -11.66 -24.18
CA SER A 697 -1.34 -10.69 -24.64
C SER A 697 -0.90 -9.85 -25.84
N VAL A 698 0.37 -9.95 -26.25
CA VAL A 698 0.92 -9.25 -27.41
C VAL A 698 0.46 -9.93 -28.71
N ALA A 699 -0.14 -9.15 -29.61
CA ALA A 699 -0.66 -9.64 -30.89
C ALA A 699 0.43 -9.90 -31.94
N ASN A 700 1.52 -9.12 -31.93
CA ASN A 700 2.64 -9.28 -32.85
C ASN A 700 3.52 -10.48 -32.45
N LEU A 701 3.65 -11.46 -33.35
CA LEU A 701 4.38 -12.72 -33.14
C LEU A 701 5.88 -12.52 -32.90
N GLU A 702 6.51 -11.58 -33.60
CA GLU A 702 7.95 -11.32 -33.51
C GLU A 702 8.29 -10.65 -32.17
N VAL A 703 7.45 -9.68 -31.78
CA VAL A 703 7.55 -9.02 -30.46
C VAL A 703 7.30 -10.03 -29.33
N LYS A 704 6.32 -10.91 -29.50
CA LYS A 704 6.02 -11.97 -28.53
C LYS A 704 7.19 -12.95 -28.37
N ALA A 705 7.90 -13.28 -29.46
CA ALA A 705 9.07 -14.15 -29.40
C ALA A 705 10.25 -13.50 -28.65
N ASP A 706 10.56 -12.21 -28.91
CA ASP A 706 11.59 -11.48 -28.15
C ASP A 706 11.23 -11.38 -26.66
N ALA A 707 9.95 -11.12 -26.36
CA ALA A 707 9.42 -11.09 -25.00
C ALA A 707 9.62 -12.42 -24.26
N MET A 708 9.25 -13.54 -24.89
CA MET A 708 9.43 -14.88 -24.33
C MET A 708 10.92 -15.19 -24.11
N ALA A 709 11.80 -14.86 -25.06
CA ALA A 709 13.24 -15.08 -24.93
C ALA A 709 13.89 -14.25 -23.80
N ARG A 710 13.37 -13.04 -23.53
CA ARG A 710 13.80 -12.23 -22.37
C ARG A 710 13.36 -12.84 -21.05
N ILE A 711 12.12 -13.34 -20.99
CA ILE A 711 11.59 -14.03 -19.80
C ILE A 711 12.35 -15.32 -19.55
N GLU A 712 12.59 -16.12 -20.59
CA GLU A 712 13.38 -17.36 -20.50
C GLU A 712 14.79 -17.08 -20.01
N ARG A 713 15.46 -16.02 -20.48
CA ARG A 713 16.77 -15.64 -19.92
C ARG A 713 16.72 -15.35 -18.42
N ILE A 714 15.71 -14.66 -17.93
CA ILE A 714 15.54 -14.42 -16.48
C ILE A 714 15.29 -15.75 -15.76
N GLN A 715 14.45 -16.63 -16.32
CA GLN A 715 14.19 -17.95 -15.76
C GLN A 715 15.45 -18.81 -15.73
N ASP A 716 16.18 -18.91 -16.83
CA ASP A 716 17.38 -19.72 -16.99
C ASP A 716 18.52 -19.21 -16.13
N LEU A 717 18.67 -17.90 -15.96
CA LEU A 717 19.68 -17.32 -15.06
C LEU A 717 19.32 -17.56 -13.59
N THR A 718 18.02 -17.51 -13.25
CA THR A 718 17.57 -17.93 -11.93
C THR A 718 17.74 -19.44 -11.74
N ALA A 719 17.52 -20.27 -12.76
CA ALA A 719 17.64 -21.73 -12.73
C ALA A 719 19.09 -22.22 -12.72
N ALA A 720 20.00 -21.61 -13.49
CA ALA A 720 21.42 -21.91 -13.51
C ALA A 720 22.09 -21.62 -12.17
N SER A 721 21.54 -20.67 -11.40
CA SER A 721 21.94 -20.45 -10.01
C SER A 721 21.56 -21.60 -9.06
N PHE A 722 20.62 -22.49 -9.43
CA PHE A 722 20.29 -23.71 -8.65
C PHE A 722 21.30 -24.85 -8.83
N ASN A 723 21.99 -24.94 -9.98
CA ASN A 723 22.77 -26.13 -10.34
C ASN A 723 24.27 -26.06 -9.98
N THR A 724 24.75 -24.97 -9.38
CA THR A 724 26.19 -24.79 -9.09
C THR A 724 26.69 -25.52 -7.83
N LYS A 725 25.87 -26.35 -7.16
CA LYS A 725 26.32 -27.17 -6.01
C LYS A 725 25.94 -28.65 -6.05
N SER A 726 25.27 -29.14 -7.09
CA SER A 726 24.99 -30.59 -7.24
C SER A 726 26.13 -31.35 -7.95
N GLY A 727 27.28 -30.71 -8.19
CA GLY A 727 28.36 -31.22 -9.05
C GLY A 727 29.74 -31.37 -8.40
N GLU A 728 29.89 -31.22 -7.08
CA GLU A 728 31.13 -31.62 -6.39
C GLU A 728 30.77 -32.60 -5.27
N GLN A 729 31.30 -33.82 -5.44
CA GLN A 729 31.06 -35.05 -4.71
C GLN A 729 31.50 -35.01 -3.25
#